data_AF-A0A954MT18-F1
#
_entry.id   AF-A0A954MT18-F1
#
_cell.length_a   1.000
_cell.length_b   1.000
_cell.length_c   1.000
_cell.angle_alpha   90.00
_cell.angle_beta   90.00
_cell.angle_gamma   90.00
#
_symmetry.space_group_name_H-M   'P 1'
#
loop_
_entity.id
_entity.type
_entity.pdbx_description
1 polymer ?
#
loop_
_entity_poly.entity_id
_entity_poly.type
_entity_poly.pdbx_seq_one_letter_code
_entity_poly.pdbx_strand_id
1 'polypeptide(L)'
;MNSFAHSWRFALAILSLSLLSAPLPAQEKDPLTHIPFDCNLVVKLSSPEATVNRIREILSEASSDLAEFIDLVPATMEDWFYNPGMAGVDSGADVWMAVRFRSGHDPERAFIVVASDSKELMEAVGETFTFYTAGRWTVYSESPDLIELFKKLGDTSGRGLNKFVDPHCAEILARGDLAVWVDLQSVRRAYQDELDALKAEAETRLEEFPQNMPSQGNIDPEQITKMYSGLFESSQKLLEDSRAFCGNVVFSKGGVLFDNYVSFSYSSDTVKMLKTLRTSDFKGIEKLPQSHLIYYGISGFSDQFMKWGMQYSAVMISDEETKKKFNQASEILASLGFGDMTASMDIGAPEEGMLQTVSQVELDEPQKMREATQQLMAAMGEIDQNGLKMKSELKPEEEEYAGHKADVLTMSYEIDDPSSPQGMIQQQMLNSMYGPEGMKTRTFYFKDRVLQVIGSQDLVNEAIDTFVGRTVIYKPSGSSKKETGTFKSEDTGSGGFSPPKPAPSNSPRRRRRDDRSAMFMLQDDGETLLVAQLGGGRDDDRKGRGLKIKSIPAEKESTEKENPESDSPDVPETPPIGNPEQSITVEKSFDFSKQFQFPADNGSQEIPKRSVSDAIKMARGKLSPKSNILLLVDLPTIIAKMLRRFPIVAAFGLPVSKFVKAAEEPSFTGMSLAAEGNAFRFRVSVPSEQLKGIGEIVSILKPMTERLQNGEGFTPPPPPPQARKQSSNESNPDEAESFDPAESNGTPPIKKEPPKPKEKRPDKRGKDRD
;
A
#
# COMPACT_ATOMS: atom_id res chain seq x y z
N MET A 1 24.05 23.55 52.58
CA MET A 1 24.00 23.41 51.11
C MET A 1 22.74 22.68 50.58
N ASN A 2 21.68 22.44 51.38
CA ASN A 2 20.42 21.83 50.89
C ASN A 2 19.22 22.80 50.76
N SER A 3 19.45 24.11 50.90
CA SER A 3 18.39 25.14 50.78
C SER A 3 18.36 25.84 49.41
N PHE A 4 19.30 25.54 48.50
CA PHE A 4 19.41 26.21 47.19
C PHE A 4 18.74 25.44 46.04
N ALA A 5 18.36 24.18 46.26
CA ALA A 5 17.74 23.32 45.24
C ALA A 5 16.20 23.40 45.18
N HIS A 6 15.56 23.98 46.21
CA HIS A 6 14.09 24.08 46.28
C HIS A 6 13.54 25.40 45.71
N SER A 7 14.34 26.47 45.69
CA SER A 7 13.97 27.78 45.13
C SER A 7 13.97 27.82 43.60
N TRP A 8 14.85 27.05 42.94
CA TRP A 8 14.92 26.93 41.47
C TRP A 8 13.68 26.23 40.87
N ARG A 9 13.18 25.17 41.51
CA ARG A 9 12.02 24.42 41.02
C ARG A 9 10.71 25.20 41.17
N PHE A 10 10.62 26.06 42.19
CA PHE A 10 9.48 26.95 42.39
C PHE A 10 9.51 28.14 41.41
N ALA A 11 10.70 28.67 41.08
CA ALA A 11 10.85 29.72 40.07
C ALA A 11 10.54 29.23 38.65
N LEU A 12 10.93 28.00 38.29
CA LEU A 12 10.57 27.38 37.00
C LEU A 12 9.08 27.08 36.88
N ALA A 13 8.42 26.63 37.96
CA ALA A 13 6.99 26.41 37.98
C ALA A 13 6.19 27.71 37.80
N ILE A 14 6.64 28.82 38.39
CA ILE A 14 6.03 30.15 38.24
C ILE A 14 6.32 30.74 36.85
N LEU A 15 7.53 30.55 36.29
CA LEU A 15 7.84 30.98 34.92
C LEU A 15 7.01 30.21 33.87
N SER A 16 6.77 28.90 34.09
CA SER A 16 5.86 28.11 33.24
C SER A 16 4.40 28.52 33.38
N LEU A 17 3.97 29.00 34.56
CA LEU A 17 2.59 29.48 34.77
C LEU A 17 2.36 30.88 34.17
N SER A 18 3.37 31.75 34.11
CA SER A 18 3.28 33.07 33.48
C SER A 18 3.42 33.04 31.95
N LEU A 19 4.06 32.01 31.39
CA LEU A 19 4.08 31.75 29.93
C LEU A 19 2.79 31.09 29.41
N LEU A 20 1.94 30.56 30.31
CA LEU A 20 0.59 30.05 30.00
C LEU A 20 -0.50 31.14 30.02
N SER A 21 -0.16 32.37 30.40
CA SER A 21 -1.09 33.51 30.44
C SER A 21 -0.88 34.54 29.32
N ALA A 22 -0.11 34.21 28.28
CA ALA A 22 -0.32 34.90 27.01
C ALA A 22 -1.79 34.63 26.64
N PRO A 23 -2.61 35.65 26.30
CA PRO A 23 -3.93 35.38 25.76
C PRO A 23 -3.70 34.43 24.59
N LEU A 24 -4.18 33.18 24.73
CA LEU A 24 -4.28 32.28 23.59
C LEU A 24 -4.93 33.13 22.51
N PRO A 25 -4.29 33.32 21.33
CA PRO A 25 -4.90 34.07 20.25
C PRO A 25 -6.29 33.51 20.12
N ALA A 26 -7.32 34.36 20.35
CA ALA A 26 -8.69 33.93 20.56
C ALA A 26 -8.99 32.87 19.51
N GLN A 27 -9.13 31.61 19.97
CA GLN A 27 -9.05 30.44 19.12
C GLN A 27 -9.98 30.70 17.94
N GLU A 28 -9.37 30.92 16.78
CA GLU A 28 -10.11 31.34 15.60
C GLU A 28 -11.17 30.28 15.37
N LYS A 29 -12.44 30.71 15.32
CA LYS A 29 -13.58 29.78 15.28
C LYS A 29 -13.33 28.76 14.18
N ASP A 30 -13.62 27.49 14.47
CA ASP A 30 -13.48 26.37 13.53
C ASP A 30 -13.95 26.80 12.13
N PRO A 31 -13.05 26.85 11.11
CA PRO A 31 -13.39 27.34 9.78
C PRO A 31 -14.55 26.58 9.12
N LEU A 32 -14.78 25.33 9.50
CA LEU A 32 -15.93 24.54 9.04
C LEU A 32 -17.28 25.13 9.49
N THR A 33 -17.29 25.97 10.53
CA THR A 33 -18.49 26.72 10.96
C THR A 33 -18.86 27.83 9.98
N HIS A 34 -17.92 28.26 9.14
CA HIS A 34 -18.09 29.31 8.14
C HIS A 34 -18.35 28.77 6.74
N ILE A 35 -18.36 27.45 6.56
CA ILE A 35 -18.69 26.81 5.28
C ILE A 35 -20.16 26.36 5.31
N PRO A 36 -20.99 26.76 4.34
CA PRO A 36 -22.36 26.27 4.20
C PRO A 36 -22.41 24.74 4.08
N PHE A 37 -23.38 24.10 4.75
CA PHE A 37 -23.53 22.64 4.73
C PHE A 37 -23.84 22.04 3.35
N ASP A 38 -24.27 22.86 2.38
CA ASP A 38 -24.54 22.45 1.01
C ASP A 38 -23.28 22.42 0.13
N CYS A 39 -22.14 22.88 0.63
CA CYS A 39 -20.85 22.61 0.01
C CYS A 39 -20.48 21.13 0.24
N ASN A 40 -20.30 20.38 -0.84
CA ASN A 40 -20.10 18.92 -0.79
C ASN A 40 -18.64 18.51 -0.96
N LEU A 41 -17.74 19.46 -1.25
CA LEU A 41 -16.30 19.24 -1.25
C LEU A 41 -15.60 20.42 -0.60
N VAL A 42 -14.61 20.12 0.24
CA VAL A 42 -13.75 21.12 0.87
C VAL A 42 -12.31 20.70 0.69
N VAL A 43 -11.47 21.61 0.20
CA VAL A 43 -10.02 21.48 0.15
C VAL A 43 -9.43 22.49 1.12
N LYS A 44 -8.42 22.08 1.87
CA LYS A 44 -7.66 22.90 2.80
C LYS A 44 -6.18 22.84 2.46
N LEU A 45 -5.53 23.99 2.42
CA LEU A 45 -4.09 24.12 2.44
C LEU A 45 -3.69 24.85 3.73
N SER A 46 -3.04 24.14 4.63
CA SER A 46 -2.54 24.72 5.89
C SER A 46 -1.35 25.61 5.61
N SER A 47 -1.37 26.84 6.16
CA SER A 47 -0.27 27.82 6.10
C SER A 47 0.58 27.69 4.81
N PRO A 48 0.07 28.14 3.64
CA PRO A 48 0.67 27.96 2.31
C PRO A 48 2.21 28.01 2.28
N GLU A 49 2.78 29.06 2.87
CA GLU A 49 4.23 29.27 2.92
C GLU A 49 4.96 28.18 3.72
N ALA A 50 4.44 27.83 4.89
CA ALA A 50 5.03 26.82 5.75
C ALA A 50 4.95 25.42 5.10
N THR A 51 3.85 25.11 4.41
CA THR A 51 3.68 23.85 3.67
C THR A 51 4.67 23.76 2.50
N VAL A 52 4.78 24.81 1.67
CA VAL A 52 5.78 24.86 0.59
C VAL A 52 7.20 24.70 1.13
N ASN A 53 7.53 25.36 2.26
CA ASN A 53 8.82 25.23 2.90
C ASN A 53 9.12 23.80 3.40
N ARG A 54 8.12 23.11 3.97
CA ARG A 54 8.26 21.69 4.37
C ARG A 54 8.49 20.77 3.17
N ILE A 55 7.75 20.98 2.09
CA ILE A 55 7.96 20.23 0.84
C ILE A 55 9.38 20.48 0.32
N ARG A 56 9.85 21.74 0.36
CA ARG A 56 11.22 22.13 -0.04
C ARG A 56 12.28 21.44 0.78
N GLU A 57 12.12 21.43 2.09
CA GLU A 57 13.03 20.73 2.99
C GLU A 57 13.14 19.24 2.59
N ILE A 58 12.00 18.54 2.48
CA ILE A 58 11.96 17.11 2.14
C ILE A 58 12.59 16.82 0.77
N LEU A 59 12.24 17.57 -0.27
CA LEU A 59 12.80 17.31 -1.61
C LEU A 59 14.27 17.71 -1.69
N SER A 60 14.70 18.77 -1.00
CA SER A 60 16.12 19.15 -0.96
C SER A 60 16.99 18.10 -0.29
N GLU A 61 16.45 17.39 0.72
CA GLU A 61 17.10 16.23 1.32
C GLU A 61 17.12 15.03 0.36
N ALA A 62 16.13 14.93 -0.52
CA ALA A 62 16.01 13.84 -1.49
C ALA A 62 16.97 14.00 -2.68
N SER A 63 16.91 15.14 -3.37
CA SER A 63 17.90 15.58 -4.37
C SER A 63 17.70 17.06 -4.73
N SER A 64 18.79 17.74 -5.11
CA SER A 64 18.71 19.13 -5.62
C SER A 64 17.82 19.25 -6.85
N ASP A 65 17.85 18.26 -7.74
CA ASP A 65 17.05 18.24 -8.97
C ASP A 65 15.55 18.14 -8.68
N LEU A 66 15.16 17.42 -7.62
CA LEU A 66 13.75 17.37 -7.20
C LEU A 66 13.30 18.68 -6.56
N ALA A 67 14.20 19.43 -5.93
CA ALA A 67 13.87 20.72 -5.34
C ALA A 67 13.49 21.77 -6.40
N GLU A 68 14.02 21.70 -7.61
CA GLU A 68 13.64 22.61 -8.72
C GLU A 68 12.16 22.47 -9.11
N PHE A 69 11.56 21.27 -8.95
CA PHE A 69 10.13 21.08 -9.21
C PHE A 69 9.23 21.83 -8.23
N ILE A 70 9.75 22.22 -7.06
CA ILE A 70 8.95 22.94 -6.05
C ILE A 70 8.72 24.38 -6.48
N ASP A 71 9.59 24.97 -7.28
CA ASP A 71 9.38 26.33 -7.75
C ASP A 71 8.16 26.42 -8.70
N LEU A 72 7.65 25.28 -9.19
CA LEU A 72 6.36 25.18 -9.90
C LEU A 72 5.14 25.13 -8.98
N VAL A 73 5.31 24.78 -7.70
CA VAL A 73 4.21 24.66 -6.74
C VAL A 73 3.54 26.01 -6.47
N PRO A 74 4.27 27.11 -6.18
CA PRO A 74 3.65 28.43 -6.05
C PRO A 74 2.84 28.83 -7.28
N ALA A 75 3.39 28.68 -8.49
CA ALA A 75 2.68 29.00 -9.72
C ALA A 75 1.39 28.18 -9.88
N THR A 76 1.44 26.89 -9.56
CA THR A 76 0.26 26.02 -9.58
C THR A 76 -0.78 26.44 -8.54
N MET A 77 -0.35 26.91 -7.37
CA MET A 77 -1.25 27.40 -6.33
C MET A 77 -1.93 28.72 -6.71
N GLU A 78 -1.22 29.64 -7.34
CA GLU A 78 -1.78 30.90 -7.84
C GLU A 78 -2.93 30.63 -8.83
N ASP A 79 -2.72 29.67 -9.74
CA ASP A 79 -3.75 29.21 -10.68
C ASP A 79 -4.93 28.54 -9.98
N TRP A 80 -4.71 27.81 -8.88
CA TRP A 80 -5.78 27.15 -8.13
C TRP A 80 -6.67 28.13 -7.35
N PHE A 81 -6.11 29.23 -6.86
CA PHE A 81 -6.83 30.21 -6.04
C PHE A 81 -7.34 31.43 -6.83
N TYR A 82 -7.03 31.55 -8.12
CA TYR A 82 -7.33 32.74 -8.93
C TYR A 82 -6.84 34.04 -8.27
N ASN A 83 -5.70 33.99 -7.57
CA ASN A 83 -5.09 35.13 -6.91
C ASN A 83 -3.58 35.13 -7.18
N PRO A 84 -3.10 35.88 -8.19
CA PRO A 84 -1.69 35.97 -8.52
C PRO A 84 -0.86 36.40 -7.30
N GLY A 85 0.19 35.64 -7.00
CA GLY A 85 1.07 35.85 -5.85
C GLY A 85 0.41 35.78 -4.46
N MET A 86 -0.84 35.30 -4.34
CA MET A 86 -1.61 35.31 -3.08
C MET A 86 -1.70 36.71 -2.43
N ALA A 87 -1.80 37.76 -3.26
CA ALA A 87 -1.79 39.15 -2.80
C ALA A 87 -2.94 39.42 -1.80
N GLY A 88 -2.66 40.18 -0.75
CA GLY A 88 -3.60 40.48 0.33
C GLY A 88 -4.04 39.30 1.21
N VAL A 89 -3.50 38.08 1.01
CA VAL A 89 -3.76 36.90 1.85
C VAL A 89 -2.70 36.75 2.94
N ASP A 90 -3.10 36.32 4.14
CA ASP A 90 -2.18 35.90 5.19
C ASP A 90 -1.61 34.50 4.89
N SER A 91 -0.38 34.43 4.40
CA SER A 91 0.31 33.16 4.06
C SER A 91 0.58 32.25 5.26
N GLY A 92 0.47 32.78 6.48
CA GLY A 92 0.57 32.04 7.73
C GLY A 92 -0.73 31.34 8.13
N ALA A 93 -1.87 31.74 7.58
CA ALA A 93 -3.17 31.17 7.87
C ALA A 93 -3.56 30.03 6.91
N ASP A 94 -4.53 29.21 7.32
CA ASP A 94 -5.10 28.17 6.46
C ASP A 94 -5.94 28.81 5.34
N VAL A 95 -5.79 28.29 4.12
CA VAL A 95 -6.60 28.64 2.97
C VAL A 95 -7.54 27.49 2.62
N TRP A 96 -8.78 27.81 2.31
CA TRP A 96 -9.80 26.80 2.01
C TRP A 96 -10.47 27.08 0.67
N MET A 97 -10.89 25.99 0.02
CA MET A 97 -11.79 26.02 -1.12
C MET A 97 -13.00 25.16 -0.80
N ALA A 98 -14.20 25.72 -0.94
CA ALA A 98 -15.46 25.00 -0.80
C ALA A 98 -16.12 24.89 -2.18
N VAL A 99 -16.65 23.71 -2.51
CA VAL A 99 -17.27 23.42 -3.80
C VAL A 99 -18.68 22.88 -3.57
N ARG A 100 -19.63 23.42 -4.33
CA ARG A 100 -21.02 22.99 -4.36
C ARG A 100 -21.33 22.34 -5.71
N PHE A 101 -21.83 21.10 -5.66
CA PHE A 101 -22.28 20.38 -6.85
C PHE A 101 -23.79 20.46 -6.97
N ARG A 102 -24.29 20.66 -8.19
CA ARG A 102 -25.71 20.65 -8.53
C ARG A 102 -25.91 19.85 -9.80
N SER A 103 -26.95 19.03 -9.86
CA SER A 103 -27.28 18.25 -11.06
C SER A 103 -27.52 19.18 -12.24
N GLY A 104 -26.89 18.88 -13.39
CA GLY A 104 -27.03 19.65 -14.63
C GLY A 104 -26.33 21.02 -14.63
N HIS A 105 -25.46 21.31 -13.65
CA HIS A 105 -24.73 22.58 -13.56
C HIS A 105 -23.24 22.35 -13.33
N ASP A 106 -22.42 23.30 -13.78
CA ASP A 106 -21.00 23.32 -13.46
C ASP A 106 -20.77 23.50 -11.94
N PRO A 107 -19.73 22.87 -11.36
CA PRO A 107 -19.40 23.03 -9.95
C PRO A 107 -19.10 24.49 -9.59
N GLU A 108 -19.74 24.98 -8.54
CA GLU A 108 -19.50 26.33 -8.03
C GLU A 108 -18.42 26.28 -6.95
N ARG A 109 -17.50 27.24 -6.99
CA ARG A 109 -16.32 27.25 -6.13
C ARG A 109 -16.27 28.55 -5.34
N ALA A 110 -16.05 28.46 -4.04
CA ALA A 110 -15.76 29.59 -3.18
C ALA A 110 -14.41 29.39 -2.50
N PHE A 111 -13.61 30.44 -2.46
CA PHE A 111 -12.33 30.48 -1.77
C PHE A 111 -12.49 31.24 -0.47
N ILE A 112 -11.96 30.70 0.62
CA ILE A 112 -12.10 31.23 1.97
C ILE A 112 -10.68 31.44 2.51
N VAL A 113 -10.31 32.70 2.70
CA VAL A 113 -8.97 33.12 3.09
C VAL A 113 -9.03 34.04 4.30
N VAL A 114 -7.96 34.08 5.07
CA VAL A 114 -7.72 35.18 6.02
C VAL A 114 -7.00 36.29 5.27
N ALA A 115 -7.62 37.45 5.14
CA ALA A 115 -7.03 38.59 4.45
C ALA A 115 -6.07 39.34 5.39
N SER A 116 -4.85 39.58 4.92
CA SER A 116 -3.91 40.53 5.50
C SER A 116 -4.21 41.95 5.05
N ASP A 117 -4.64 42.11 3.79
CA ASP A 117 -5.20 43.34 3.20
C ASP A 117 -6.35 42.98 2.24
N SER A 118 -7.59 43.19 2.69
CA SER A 118 -8.77 42.85 1.88
C SER A 118 -8.88 43.65 0.58
N LYS A 119 -8.33 44.87 0.53
CA LYS A 119 -8.40 45.71 -0.67
C LYS A 119 -7.44 45.17 -1.73
N GLU A 120 -6.21 44.87 -1.33
CA GLU A 120 -5.22 44.26 -2.22
C GLU A 120 -5.70 42.91 -2.75
N LEU A 121 -6.29 42.08 -1.87
CA LEU A 121 -6.91 40.81 -2.26
C LEU A 121 -8.00 40.99 -3.33
N MET A 122 -8.92 41.93 -3.12
CA MET A 122 -10.01 42.19 -4.08
C MET A 122 -9.49 42.71 -5.43
N GLU A 123 -8.47 43.58 -5.40
CA GLU A 123 -7.84 44.12 -6.60
C GLU A 123 -7.10 43.03 -7.40
N ALA A 124 -6.40 42.12 -6.71
CA ALA A 124 -5.65 41.03 -7.34
C ALA A 124 -6.53 39.93 -7.94
N VAL A 125 -7.63 39.58 -7.28
CA VAL A 125 -8.60 38.57 -7.75
C VAL A 125 -9.44 39.09 -8.93
N GLY A 126 -9.79 40.38 -8.91
CA GLY A 126 -10.49 41.05 -10.01
C GLY A 126 -12.02 41.11 -9.87
N GLU A 127 -12.65 41.89 -10.76
CA GLU A 127 -14.07 42.29 -10.67
C GLU A 127 -15.08 41.18 -11.02
N THR A 128 -14.63 40.06 -11.59
CA THR A 128 -15.51 38.92 -11.94
C THR A 128 -15.98 38.14 -10.71
N PHE A 129 -15.36 38.37 -9.55
CA PHE A 129 -15.70 37.70 -8.30
C PHE A 129 -16.61 38.55 -7.43
N THR A 130 -17.52 37.88 -6.73
CA THR A 130 -18.31 38.46 -5.65
C THR A 130 -17.64 38.14 -4.32
N PHE A 131 -17.66 39.08 -3.37
CA PHE A 131 -16.99 38.96 -2.08
C PHE A 131 -17.96 39.01 -0.89
N TYR A 132 -17.60 38.30 0.18
CA TYR A 132 -18.19 38.41 1.50
C TYR A 132 -17.06 38.46 2.54
N THR A 133 -17.13 39.38 3.50
CA THR A 133 -16.11 39.52 4.55
C THR A 133 -16.74 39.46 5.92
N ALA A 134 -16.19 38.63 6.80
CA ALA A 134 -16.62 38.42 8.18
C ALA A 134 -15.40 38.47 9.12
N GLY A 135 -15.12 39.64 9.69
CA GLY A 135 -13.89 39.86 10.43
C GLY A 135 -12.69 39.86 9.49
N ARG A 136 -11.69 38.99 9.74
CA ARG A 136 -10.53 38.79 8.85
C ARG A 136 -10.76 37.78 7.74
N TRP A 137 -11.85 37.02 7.81
CA TRP A 137 -12.18 36.04 6.79
C TRP A 137 -12.81 36.74 5.59
N THR A 138 -12.25 36.50 4.42
CA THR A 138 -12.80 36.93 3.13
C THR A 138 -13.14 35.68 2.32
N VAL A 139 -14.37 35.62 1.85
CA VAL A 139 -14.88 34.60 0.94
C VAL A 139 -15.10 35.24 -0.42
N TYR A 140 -14.63 34.60 -1.50
CA TYR A 140 -14.87 35.07 -2.86
C TYR A 140 -15.22 33.93 -3.82
N SER A 141 -16.07 34.22 -4.80
CA SER A 141 -16.57 33.26 -5.78
C SER A 141 -17.07 33.97 -7.04
N GLU A 142 -16.96 33.31 -8.20
CA GLU A 142 -17.62 33.74 -9.45
C GLU A 142 -19.14 33.51 -9.39
N SER A 143 -19.65 32.74 -8.42
CA SER A 143 -21.09 32.50 -8.21
C SER A 143 -21.63 33.42 -7.11
N PRO A 144 -22.43 34.46 -7.46
CA PRO A 144 -23.07 35.32 -6.48
C PRO A 144 -24.02 34.56 -5.55
N ASP A 145 -24.68 33.53 -6.09
CA ASP A 145 -25.60 32.66 -5.34
C ASP A 145 -24.87 31.91 -4.21
N LEU A 146 -23.65 31.44 -4.47
CA LEU A 146 -22.84 30.77 -3.46
C LEU A 146 -22.42 31.76 -2.37
N ILE A 147 -22.00 32.99 -2.73
CA ILE A 147 -21.66 34.02 -1.74
C ILE A 147 -22.84 34.40 -0.84
N GLU A 148 -24.05 34.44 -1.39
CA GLU A 148 -25.26 34.71 -0.62
C GLU A 148 -25.53 33.64 0.45
N LEU A 149 -25.12 32.39 0.23
CA LEU A 149 -25.20 31.35 1.26
C LEU A 149 -24.20 31.57 2.39
N PHE A 150 -22.97 31.97 2.07
CA PHE A 150 -21.97 32.32 3.07
C PHE A 150 -22.45 33.50 3.95
N LYS A 151 -23.09 34.52 3.34
CA LYS A 151 -23.72 35.63 4.08
C LYS A 151 -24.78 35.15 5.07
N LYS A 152 -25.74 34.34 4.60
CA LYS A 152 -26.83 33.78 5.43
C LYS A 152 -26.34 32.93 6.60
N LEU A 153 -25.21 32.25 6.42
CA LEU A 153 -24.56 31.48 7.48
C LEU A 153 -23.99 32.39 8.58
N GLY A 154 -23.35 33.50 8.21
CA GLY A 154 -22.84 34.50 9.15
C GLY A 154 -23.92 35.17 9.99
N ASP A 155 -25.13 35.32 9.44
CA ASP A 155 -26.27 35.97 10.08
C ASP A 155 -27.06 35.05 11.05
N THR A 156 -26.48 33.93 11.49
CA THR A 156 -26.99 32.96 12.49
C THR A 156 -28.15 32.04 12.06
N SER A 157 -28.66 32.15 10.83
CA SER A 157 -29.75 31.29 10.33
C SER A 157 -29.28 30.00 9.64
N GLY A 158 -28.03 29.95 9.17
CA GLY A 158 -27.47 28.80 8.45
C GLY A 158 -26.93 27.69 9.36
N ARG A 159 -26.83 26.48 8.83
CA ARG A 159 -26.10 25.37 9.47
C ARG A 159 -24.70 25.29 8.85
N GLY A 160 -23.67 25.42 9.68
CA GLY A 160 -22.28 25.24 9.26
C GLY A 160 -21.97 23.77 8.96
N LEU A 161 -20.98 23.55 8.09
CA LEU A 161 -20.53 22.24 7.64
C LEU A 161 -19.97 21.39 8.81
N ASN A 162 -19.42 22.03 9.84
CA ASN A 162 -18.89 21.38 11.04
C ASN A 162 -19.89 20.44 11.75
N LYS A 163 -21.21 20.64 11.55
CA LYS A 163 -22.26 19.77 12.11
C LYS A 163 -22.50 18.49 11.31
N PHE A 164 -21.96 18.39 10.09
CA PHE A 164 -22.19 17.31 9.14
C PHE A 164 -20.93 16.48 8.86
N VAL A 165 -19.75 17.09 9.01
CA VAL A 165 -18.47 16.39 8.87
C VAL A 165 -18.32 15.41 10.02
N ASP A 166 -18.03 14.16 9.68
CA ASP A 166 -17.73 13.12 10.65
C ASP A 166 -16.54 13.53 11.54
N PRO A 167 -16.55 13.27 12.86
CA PRO A 167 -15.44 13.65 13.74
C PRO A 167 -14.07 13.14 13.27
N HIS A 168 -13.99 11.95 12.68
CA HIS A 168 -12.73 11.44 12.13
C HIS A 168 -12.26 12.24 10.91
N CYS A 169 -13.20 12.66 10.04
CA CYS A 169 -12.86 13.52 8.92
C CYS A 169 -12.46 14.93 9.36
N ALA A 170 -13.11 15.49 10.39
CA ALA A 170 -12.70 16.76 10.96
C ALA A 170 -11.26 16.68 11.51
N GLU A 171 -10.91 15.59 12.19
CA GLU A 171 -9.54 15.36 12.67
C GLU A 171 -8.51 15.26 11.52
N ILE A 172 -8.84 14.52 10.46
CA ILE A 172 -7.99 14.37 9.27
C ILE A 172 -7.81 15.72 8.56
N LEU A 173 -8.87 16.49 8.37
CA LEU A 173 -8.80 17.85 7.81
C LEU A 173 -7.93 18.76 8.67
N ALA A 174 -8.10 18.74 9.99
CA ALA A 174 -7.36 19.62 10.90
C ALA A 174 -5.84 19.36 10.87
N ARG A 175 -5.43 18.09 10.79
CA ARG A 175 -4.01 17.68 10.84
C ARG A 175 -3.26 17.82 9.51
N GLY A 176 -3.96 17.87 8.38
CA GLY A 176 -3.36 17.83 7.05
C GLY A 176 -2.67 19.13 6.66
N ASP A 177 -1.51 19.05 6.01
CA ASP A 177 -0.92 20.20 5.30
C ASP A 177 -1.72 20.52 4.05
N LEU A 178 -2.08 19.47 3.29
CA LEU A 178 -3.12 19.50 2.28
C LEU A 178 -4.19 18.51 2.70
N ALA A 179 -5.44 18.93 2.77
CA ALA A 179 -6.53 18.05 3.14
C ALA A 179 -7.75 18.26 2.25
N VAL A 180 -8.53 17.20 2.10
CA VAL A 180 -9.77 17.19 1.33
C VAL A 180 -10.84 16.45 2.11
N TRP A 181 -12.08 16.93 2.00
CA TRP A 181 -13.28 16.22 2.42
C TRP A 181 -14.31 16.30 1.30
N VAL A 182 -15.05 15.20 1.12
CA VAL A 182 -16.09 15.08 0.09
C VAL A 182 -17.29 14.36 0.70
N ASP A 183 -18.47 14.95 0.59
CA ASP A 183 -19.76 14.29 0.76
C ASP A 183 -20.09 13.49 -0.51
N LEU A 184 -19.68 12.22 -0.50
CA LEU A 184 -19.85 11.31 -1.63
C LEU A 184 -21.32 11.04 -1.95
N GLN A 185 -22.23 11.14 -0.97
CA GLN A 185 -23.67 10.98 -1.25
C GLN A 185 -24.20 12.14 -2.08
N SER A 186 -23.85 13.37 -1.71
CA SER A 186 -24.30 14.55 -2.44
C SER A 186 -23.66 14.63 -3.83
N VAL A 187 -22.37 14.29 -3.97
CA VAL A 187 -21.71 14.18 -5.28
C VAL A 187 -22.40 13.13 -6.15
N ARG A 188 -22.69 11.94 -5.61
CA ARG A 188 -23.41 10.90 -6.36
C ARG A 188 -24.79 11.38 -6.83
N ARG A 189 -25.55 12.07 -5.98
CA ARG A 189 -26.85 12.64 -6.39
C ARG A 189 -26.72 13.67 -7.50
N ALA A 190 -25.65 14.48 -7.47
CA ALA A 190 -25.41 15.48 -8.50
C ALA A 190 -25.07 14.86 -9.87
N TYR A 191 -24.37 13.71 -9.87
CA TYR A 191 -23.89 13.02 -11.07
C TYR A 191 -24.54 11.64 -11.30
N GLN A 192 -25.79 11.46 -10.85
CA GLN A 192 -26.45 10.15 -10.87
C GLN A 192 -26.62 9.63 -12.30
N ASP A 193 -27.01 10.50 -13.23
CA ASP A 193 -27.25 10.14 -14.63
C ASP A 193 -25.96 9.68 -15.33
N GLU A 194 -24.83 10.34 -15.07
CA GLU A 194 -23.52 9.97 -15.61
C GLU A 194 -23.01 8.65 -15.01
N LEU A 195 -23.26 8.43 -13.71
CA LEU A 195 -22.90 7.17 -13.05
C LEU A 195 -23.73 5.99 -13.56
N ASP A 196 -25.02 6.21 -13.83
CA ASP A 196 -25.90 5.19 -14.41
C ASP A 196 -25.52 4.88 -15.87
N ALA A 197 -25.14 5.90 -16.65
CA ALA A 197 -24.61 5.70 -18.00
C ALA A 197 -23.30 4.92 -18.00
N LEU A 198 -22.36 5.26 -17.11
CA LEU A 198 -21.10 4.54 -16.95
C LEU A 198 -21.33 3.08 -16.51
N LYS A 199 -22.31 2.85 -15.64
CA LYS A 199 -22.73 1.51 -15.21
C LYS A 199 -23.21 0.69 -16.41
N ALA A 200 -24.14 1.21 -17.19
CA ALA A 200 -24.67 0.52 -18.36
C ALA A 200 -23.58 0.23 -19.42
N GLU A 201 -22.66 1.18 -19.64
CA GLU A 201 -21.53 0.97 -20.54
C GLU A 201 -20.59 -0.14 -20.06
N ALA A 202 -20.26 -0.14 -18.77
CA ALA A 202 -19.40 -1.17 -18.19
C ALA A 202 -20.05 -2.56 -18.21
N GLU A 203 -21.37 -2.65 -17.95
CA GLU A 203 -22.13 -3.90 -18.08
C GLU A 203 -22.10 -4.41 -19.53
N THR A 204 -22.34 -3.54 -20.51
CA THR A 204 -22.26 -3.89 -21.93
C THR A 204 -20.86 -4.41 -22.30
N ARG A 205 -19.79 -3.73 -21.84
CA ARG A 205 -18.42 -4.17 -22.09
C ARG A 205 -18.08 -5.51 -21.43
N LEU A 206 -18.64 -5.79 -20.25
CA LEU A 206 -18.49 -7.09 -19.58
C LEU A 206 -19.24 -8.19 -20.33
N GLU A 207 -20.41 -7.92 -20.90
CA GLU A 207 -21.14 -8.86 -21.75
C GLU A 207 -20.41 -9.17 -23.06
N GLU A 208 -19.71 -8.19 -23.64
CA GLU A 208 -18.90 -8.36 -24.84
C GLU A 208 -17.51 -8.97 -24.56
N PHE A 209 -17.06 -8.94 -23.30
CA PHE A 209 -15.72 -9.40 -22.90
C PHE A 209 -15.40 -10.85 -23.31
N PRO A 210 -16.29 -11.85 -23.11
CA PRO A 210 -16.09 -13.21 -23.63
C PRO A 210 -15.76 -13.29 -25.11
N GLN A 211 -16.37 -12.43 -25.93
CA GLN A 211 -16.25 -12.46 -27.39
C GLN A 211 -14.93 -11.85 -27.87
N ASN A 212 -14.37 -10.92 -27.09
CA ASN A 212 -13.15 -10.19 -27.42
C ASN A 212 -11.88 -10.81 -26.79
N MET A 213 -12.03 -11.73 -25.86
CA MET A 213 -10.91 -12.45 -25.26
C MET A 213 -10.35 -13.46 -26.27
N PRO A 214 -9.06 -13.40 -26.63
CA PRO A 214 -8.43 -14.48 -27.38
C PRO A 214 -8.60 -15.76 -26.57
N SER A 215 -9.02 -16.84 -27.23
CA SER A 215 -9.16 -18.15 -26.60
C SER A 215 -7.78 -18.69 -26.22
N GLN A 216 -7.26 -18.24 -25.07
CA GLN A 216 -5.99 -18.68 -24.52
C GLN A 216 -6.27 -19.82 -23.54
N GLY A 217 -6.23 -21.05 -24.05
CA GLY A 217 -6.34 -22.28 -23.24
C GLY A 217 -7.77 -22.68 -22.88
N ASN A 218 -7.89 -23.54 -21.86
CA ASN A 218 -9.15 -24.15 -21.42
C ASN A 218 -9.95 -23.26 -20.43
N ILE A 219 -9.65 -21.97 -20.33
CA ILE A 219 -10.36 -21.09 -19.40
C ILE A 219 -11.68 -20.65 -20.02
N ASP A 220 -12.78 -21.01 -19.37
CA ASP A 220 -14.13 -20.63 -19.77
C ASP A 220 -14.31 -19.09 -19.68
N PRO A 221 -14.50 -18.38 -20.80
CA PRO A 221 -14.67 -16.93 -20.81
C PRO A 221 -15.87 -16.45 -19.98
N GLU A 222 -16.93 -17.26 -19.85
CA GLU A 222 -18.10 -16.92 -19.02
C GLU A 222 -17.72 -16.83 -17.53
N GLN A 223 -16.82 -17.70 -17.07
CA GLN A 223 -16.39 -17.70 -15.66
C GLN A 223 -15.50 -16.50 -15.35
N ILE A 224 -14.59 -16.15 -16.26
CA ILE A 224 -13.79 -14.92 -16.12
C ILE A 224 -14.71 -13.70 -16.10
N THR A 225 -15.71 -13.67 -16.97
CA THR A 225 -16.69 -12.57 -17.02
C THR A 225 -17.47 -12.47 -15.72
N LYS A 226 -17.99 -13.58 -15.21
CA LYS A 226 -18.68 -13.62 -13.91
C LYS A 226 -17.81 -13.09 -12.77
N MET A 227 -16.51 -13.40 -12.78
CA MET A 227 -15.57 -12.88 -11.80
C MET A 227 -15.43 -11.35 -11.89
N TYR A 228 -15.23 -10.81 -13.09
CA TYR A 228 -15.14 -9.37 -13.29
C TYR A 228 -16.46 -8.65 -13.00
N SER A 229 -17.60 -9.22 -13.37
CA SER A 229 -18.93 -8.71 -13.00
C SER A 229 -19.10 -8.63 -11.49
N GLY A 230 -18.72 -9.67 -10.73
CA GLY A 230 -18.80 -9.64 -9.27
C GLY A 230 -17.91 -8.58 -8.63
N LEU A 231 -16.70 -8.36 -9.17
CA LEU A 231 -15.81 -7.27 -8.71
C LEU A 231 -16.40 -5.89 -9.04
N PHE A 232 -16.95 -5.74 -10.24
CA PHE A 232 -17.60 -4.51 -10.69
C PHE A 232 -18.83 -4.18 -9.82
N GLU A 233 -19.75 -5.13 -9.64
CA GLU A 233 -20.91 -5.02 -8.74
C GLU A 233 -20.49 -4.64 -7.31
N SER A 234 -19.44 -5.28 -6.79
CA SER A 234 -18.90 -4.97 -5.46
C SER A 234 -18.35 -3.53 -5.39
N SER A 235 -17.66 -3.07 -6.43
CA SER A 235 -17.14 -1.70 -6.51
C SER A 235 -18.25 -0.65 -6.60
N GLN A 236 -19.32 -0.94 -7.34
CA GLN A 236 -20.51 -0.09 -7.38
C GLN A 236 -21.19 -0.04 -6.03
N LYS A 237 -21.39 -1.20 -5.38
CA LYS A 237 -22.02 -1.27 -4.08
C LYS A 237 -21.23 -0.48 -3.02
N LEU A 238 -19.90 -0.54 -3.08
CA LEU A 238 -19.02 0.27 -2.24
C LEU A 238 -19.25 1.77 -2.47
N LEU A 239 -19.35 2.20 -3.74
CA LEU A 239 -19.62 3.60 -4.11
C LEU A 239 -21.02 4.06 -3.67
N GLU A 240 -22.04 3.21 -3.85
CA GLU A 240 -23.42 3.47 -3.42
C GLU A 240 -23.55 3.58 -1.89
N ASP A 241 -22.83 2.75 -1.16
CA ASP A 241 -22.86 2.73 0.30
C ASP A 241 -22.01 3.85 0.93
N SER A 242 -21.05 4.39 0.18
CA SER A 242 -20.14 5.45 0.62
C SER A 242 -20.92 6.71 1.03
N ARG A 243 -20.54 7.27 2.18
CA ARG A 243 -21.10 8.50 2.75
C ARG A 243 -20.18 9.69 2.51
N ALA A 244 -18.95 9.57 2.99
CA ALA A 244 -17.98 10.66 2.92
C ALA A 244 -16.57 10.11 2.73
N PHE A 245 -15.76 10.86 2.00
CA PHE A 245 -14.32 10.68 1.88
C PHE A 245 -13.61 11.83 2.57
N CYS A 246 -12.52 11.55 3.26
CA CYS A 246 -11.57 12.57 3.65
C CYS A 246 -10.15 12.03 3.50
N GLY A 247 -9.25 12.87 3.02
CA GLY A 247 -7.86 12.53 2.81
C GLY A 247 -6.98 13.68 3.22
N ASN A 248 -5.79 13.39 3.72
CA ASN A 248 -4.77 14.41 3.91
C ASN A 248 -3.39 13.93 3.47
N VAL A 249 -2.52 14.92 3.28
CA VAL A 249 -1.08 14.79 3.15
C VAL A 249 -0.44 15.61 4.26
N VAL A 250 0.50 15.01 4.98
CA VAL A 250 1.31 15.67 6.00
C VAL A 250 2.78 15.57 5.58
N PHE A 251 3.44 16.71 5.49
CA PHE A 251 4.85 16.83 5.23
C PHE A 251 5.59 17.02 6.55
N SER A 252 6.65 16.25 6.77
CA SER A 252 7.51 16.36 7.95
C SER A 252 8.94 16.04 7.59
N LYS A 253 9.89 16.39 8.46
CA LYS A 253 11.29 15.95 8.32
C LYS A 253 11.43 14.42 8.22
N GLY A 254 10.48 13.69 8.80
CA GLY A 254 10.44 12.22 8.74
C GLY A 254 9.84 11.66 7.44
N GLY A 255 9.52 12.50 6.46
CA GLY A 255 8.91 12.11 5.19
C GLY A 255 7.44 12.53 5.06
N VAL A 256 6.74 11.86 4.14
CA VAL A 256 5.36 12.17 3.74
C VAL A 256 4.41 11.12 4.30
N LEU A 257 3.29 11.55 4.87
CA LEU A 257 2.19 10.69 5.31
C LEU A 257 0.92 11.05 4.56
N PHE A 258 0.27 10.04 4.00
CA PHE A 258 -1.09 10.10 3.47
C PHE A 258 -2.04 9.40 4.46
N ASP A 259 -3.12 10.04 4.88
CA ASP A 259 -4.16 9.48 5.76
C ASP A 259 -5.52 9.67 5.10
N ASN A 260 -6.09 8.59 4.57
CA ASN A 260 -7.36 8.58 3.86
C ASN A 260 -8.40 7.77 4.64
N TYR A 261 -9.63 8.23 4.61
CA TYR A 261 -10.74 7.64 5.34
C TYR A 261 -12.02 7.73 4.53
N VAL A 262 -12.70 6.60 4.38
CA VAL A 262 -13.97 6.48 3.66
C VAL A 262 -15.00 5.93 4.62
N SER A 263 -16.03 6.72 4.94
CA SER A 263 -17.14 6.27 5.77
C SER A 263 -18.28 5.76 4.91
N PHE A 264 -18.98 4.74 5.39
CA PHE A 264 -20.14 4.13 4.76
C PHE A 264 -21.38 4.33 5.63
N SER A 265 -22.55 4.20 4.99
CA SER A 265 -23.84 4.30 5.66
C SER A 265 -24.01 3.16 6.68
N TYR A 266 -24.36 3.46 7.94
CA TYR A 266 -24.35 2.49 9.04
C TYR A 266 -25.18 1.22 8.84
N SER A 267 -26.23 1.29 8.03
CA SER A 267 -27.14 0.17 7.72
C SER A 267 -26.77 -0.59 6.44
N SER A 268 -25.68 -0.21 5.77
CA SER A 268 -25.34 -0.74 4.45
C SER A 268 -24.75 -2.14 4.52
N ASP A 269 -24.80 -2.88 3.40
CA ASP A 269 -24.21 -4.21 3.32
C ASP A 269 -22.68 -4.16 3.40
N THR A 270 -22.08 -3.10 2.88
CA THR A 270 -20.65 -2.82 3.09
C THR A 270 -20.31 -2.77 4.58
N VAL A 271 -21.08 -2.04 5.41
CA VAL A 271 -20.80 -1.98 6.86
C VAL A 271 -20.99 -3.34 7.54
N LYS A 272 -21.96 -4.16 7.10
CA LYS A 272 -22.11 -5.53 7.61
C LYS A 272 -20.87 -6.37 7.29
N MET A 273 -20.35 -6.26 6.07
CA MET A 273 -19.10 -6.92 5.68
C MET A 273 -17.91 -6.38 6.48
N LEU A 274 -17.75 -5.06 6.62
CA LEU A 274 -16.65 -4.46 7.39
C LEU A 274 -16.58 -4.99 8.82
N LYS A 275 -17.73 -5.20 9.46
CA LYS A 275 -17.81 -5.74 10.83
C LYS A 275 -17.33 -7.18 10.94
N THR A 276 -17.29 -7.94 9.85
CA THR A 276 -16.71 -9.31 9.86
C THR A 276 -15.20 -9.30 9.68
N LEU A 277 -14.61 -8.17 9.27
CA LEU A 277 -13.18 -8.05 9.00
C LEU A 277 -12.39 -7.77 10.27
N ARG A 278 -11.79 -8.82 10.85
CA ARG A 278 -10.88 -8.68 12.00
C ARG A 278 -9.60 -7.93 11.60
N THR A 279 -9.25 -6.91 12.38
CA THR A 279 -7.96 -6.19 12.24
C THR A 279 -6.89 -6.81 13.15
N SER A 280 -5.62 -6.67 12.76
CA SER A 280 -4.46 -7.20 13.49
C SER A 280 -3.36 -6.15 13.66
N ASP A 281 -2.55 -6.30 14.72
CA ASP A 281 -1.31 -5.55 14.90
C ASP A 281 -0.12 -6.12 14.09
N PHE A 282 -0.27 -7.34 13.53
CA PHE A 282 0.72 -8.09 12.76
C PHE A 282 2.04 -8.36 13.49
N LYS A 283 1.99 -8.66 14.80
CA LYS A 283 3.16 -9.09 15.59
C LYS A 283 3.97 -10.22 14.96
N GLY A 284 3.37 -11.04 14.10
CA GLY A 284 4.06 -12.09 13.35
C GLY A 284 5.25 -11.59 12.53
N ILE A 285 5.25 -10.33 12.06
CA ILE A 285 6.37 -9.76 11.28
C ILE A 285 7.69 -9.79 12.04
N GLU A 286 7.66 -9.67 13.37
CA GLU A 286 8.88 -9.73 14.21
C GLU A 286 9.54 -11.11 14.21
N LYS A 287 8.83 -12.14 13.75
CA LYS A 287 9.33 -13.53 13.64
C LYS A 287 9.80 -13.89 12.22
N LEU A 288 9.82 -12.94 11.30
CA LEU A 288 10.28 -13.13 9.93
C LEU A 288 11.76 -12.73 9.80
N PRO A 289 12.51 -13.29 8.82
CA PRO A 289 13.89 -12.88 8.56
C PRO A 289 14.01 -11.37 8.42
N GLN A 290 14.92 -10.77 9.19
CA GLN A 290 15.05 -9.31 9.26
C GLN A 290 15.86 -8.73 8.10
N SER A 291 16.38 -9.53 7.17
CA SER A 291 17.12 -9.03 5.99
C SER A 291 16.25 -8.88 4.73
N HIS A 292 14.95 -9.19 4.83
CA HIS A 292 14.03 -9.14 3.71
C HIS A 292 13.64 -7.70 3.34
N LEU A 293 13.23 -7.51 2.09
CA LEU A 293 12.97 -6.21 1.47
C LEU A 293 11.50 -5.81 1.56
N ILE A 294 10.62 -6.81 1.61
CA ILE A 294 9.18 -6.63 1.67
C ILE A 294 8.68 -7.39 2.87
N TYR A 295 7.79 -6.78 3.64
CA TYR A 295 7.01 -7.43 4.70
C TYR A 295 5.56 -7.09 4.50
N TYR A 296 4.66 -8.06 4.65
CA TYR A 296 3.24 -7.81 4.57
C TYR A 296 2.45 -8.66 5.56
N GLY A 297 1.26 -8.19 5.88
CA GLY A 297 0.31 -8.84 6.75
C GLY A 297 -1.10 -8.75 6.17
N ILE A 298 -1.87 -9.83 6.32
CA ILE A 298 -3.27 -9.92 5.91
C ILE A 298 -4.08 -10.52 7.07
N SER A 299 -5.19 -9.89 7.45
CA SER A 299 -6.09 -10.32 8.51
C SER A 299 -7.56 -10.04 8.14
N GLY A 300 -8.46 -10.95 8.52
CA GLY A 300 -9.90 -10.82 8.32
C GLY A 300 -10.40 -11.12 6.89
N PHE A 301 -9.51 -11.38 5.94
CA PHE A 301 -9.85 -11.63 4.53
C PHE A 301 -9.52 -13.05 4.04
N SER A 302 -8.91 -13.88 4.87
CA SER A 302 -8.40 -15.21 4.50
C SER A 302 -9.47 -16.07 3.83
N ASP A 303 -10.65 -16.17 4.43
CA ASP A 303 -11.68 -17.10 3.95
C ASP A 303 -12.22 -16.69 2.58
N GLN A 304 -12.36 -15.38 2.34
CA GLN A 304 -12.83 -14.83 1.06
C GLN A 304 -11.76 -14.99 -0.02
N PHE A 305 -10.50 -14.64 0.30
CA PHE A 305 -9.39 -14.83 -0.64
C PHE A 305 -9.16 -16.30 -0.98
N MET A 306 -9.23 -17.19 0.02
CA MET A 306 -9.07 -18.63 -0.18
C MET A 306 -10.20 -19.19 -1.04
N LYS A 307 -11.47 -18.82 -0.76
CA LYS A 307 -12.61 -19.24 -1.59
C LYS A 307 -12.48 -18.73 -3.03
N TRP A 308 -12.13 -17.46 -3.21
CA TRP A 308 -11.94 -16.87 -4.53
C TRP A 308 -10.79 -17.54 -5.30
N GLY A 309 -9.63 -17.75 -4.65
CA GLY A 309 -8.49 -18.43 -5.26
C GLY A 309 -8.75 -19.90 -5.60
N MET A 310 -9.51 -20.61 -4.76
CA MET A 310 -9.95 -21.98 -5.04
C MET A 310 -10.94 -22.04 -6.19
N GLN A 311 -11.92 -21.13 -6.24
CA GLN A 311 -12.87 -21.05 -7.35
C GLN A 311 -12.13 -20.83 -8.68
N TYR A 312 -11.15 -19.91 -8.69
CA TYR A 312 -10.30 -19.66 -9.86
C TYR A 312 -9.49 -20.91 -10.26
N SER A 313 -8.86 -21.57 -9.30
CA SER A 313 -8.07 -22.78 -9.55
C SER A 313 -8.92 -23.95 -10.05
N ALA A 314 -10.15 -24.08 -9.57
CA ALA A 314 -11.09 -25.12 -10.02
C ALA A 314 -11.50 -24.95 -11.49
N VAL A 315 -11.43 -23.73 -12.05
CA VAL A 315 -11.66 -23.48 -13.48
C VAL A 315 -10.55 -24.08 -14.34
N MET A 316 -9.33 -24.14 -13.81
CA MET A 316 -8.16 -24.64 -14.53
C MET A 316 -8.10 -26.17 -14.61
N ILE A 317 -8.97 -26.87 -13.87
CA ILE A 317 -9.02 -28.34 -13.81
C ILE A 317 -10.09 -28.85 -14.76
N SER A 318 -9.66 -29.45 -15.88
CA SER A 318 -10.58 -29.96 -16.91
C SER A 318 -11.19 -31.33 -16.57
N ASP A 319 -10.54 -32.12 -15.71
CA ASP A 319 -11.04 -33.44 -15.31
C ASP A 319 -12.05 -33.35 -14.15
N GLU A 320 -13.26 -33.86 -14.35
CA GLU A 320 -14.35 -33.76 -13.37
C GLU A 320 -14.08 -34.52 -12.06
N GLU A 321 -13.39 -35.66 -12.12
CA GLU A 321 -13.03 -36.39 -10.90
C GLU A 321 -12.02 -35.60 -10.06
N THR A 322 -11.02 -35.04 -10.72
CA THR A 322 -10.00 -34.17 -10.13
C THR A 322 -10.64 -32.91 -9.55
N LYS A 323 -11.55 -32.27 -10.29
CA LYS A 323 -12.29 -31.09 -9.85
C LYS A 323 -13.13 -31.40 -8.61
N LYS A 324 -13.75 -32.59 -8.53
CA LYS A 324 -14.47 -33.04 -7.33
C LYS A 324 -13.53 -33.20 -6.12
N LYS A 325 -12.37 -33.83 -6.29
CA LYS A 325 -11.36 -33.96 -5.22
C LYS A 325 -10.83 -32.58 -4.77
N PHE A 326 -10.58 -31.69 -5.74
CA PHE A 326 -10.18 -30.32 -5.50
C PHE A 326 -11.23 -29.57 -4.67
N ASN A 327 -12.52 -29.69 -5.02
CA ASN A 327 -13.62 -29.06 -4.29
C ASN A 327 -13.75 -29.62 -2.86
N GLN A 328 -13.56 -30.92 -2.66
CA GLN A 328 -13.56 -31.52 -1.32
C GLN A 328 -12.42 -30.99 -0.44
N ALA A 329 -11.20 -30.91 -0.97
CA ALA A 329 -10.07 -30.30 -0.26
C ALA A 329 -10.31 -28.80 0.02
N SER A 330 -10.96 -28.11 -0.93
CA SER A 330 -11.34 -26.71 -0.81
C SER A 330 -12.35 -26.47 0.32
N GLU A 331 -13.34 -27.35 0.47
CA GLU A 331 -14.31 -27.32 1.58
C GLU A 331 -13.63 -27.51 2.94
N ILE A 332 -12.66 -28.42 3.03
CA ILE A 332 -11.87 -28.61 4.27
C ILE A 332 -11.13 -27.32 4.59
N LEU A 333 -10.39 -26.74 3.63
CA LEU A 333 -9.65 -25.50 3.84
C LEU A 333 -10.58 -24.34 4.23
N ALA A 334 -11.73 -24.20 3.57
CA ALA A 334 -12.71 -23.16 3.88
C ALA A 334 -13.36 -23.31 5.28
N SER A 335 -13.27 -24.49 5.90
CA SER A 335 -13.75 -24.74 7.26
C SER A 335 -12.74 -24.40 8.35
N LEU A 336 -11.48 -24.11 7.98
CA LEU A 336 -10.43 -23.82 8.94
C LEU A 336 -10.51 -22.37 9.44
N GLY A 337 -10.32 -22.18 10.75
CA GLY A 337 -10.20 -20.85 11.36
C GLY A 337 -8.83 -20.23 11.08
N PHE A 338 -8.71 -19.49 9.99
CA PHE A 338 -7.49 -18.75 9.66
C PHE A 338 -7.35 -17.51 10.55
N GLY A 339 -6.19 -17.38 11.18
CA GLY A 339 -5.79 -16.18 11.90
C GLY A 339 -5.06 -15.20 10.99
N ASP A 340 -4.03 -14.55 11.52
CA ASP A 340 -3.25 -13.59 10.74
C ASP A 340 -2.25 -14.31 9.84
N MET A 341 -2.12 -13.82 8.60
CA MET A 341 -1.03 -14.18 7.70
C MET A 341 0.01 -13.07 7.75
N THR A 342 1.28 -13.42 7.98
CA THR A 342 2.40 -12.49 7.83
C THR A 342 3.46 -13.12 6.96
N ALA A 343 4.09 -12.31 6.11
CA ALA A 343 5.05 -12.81 5.15
C ALA A 343 6.09 -11.75 4.82
N SER A 344 7.21 -12.23 4.27
CA SER A 344 8.34 -11.40 3.88
C SER A 344 8.95 -11.93 2.61
N MET A 345 9.49 -11.04 1.78
CA MET A 345 10.12 -11.38 0.51
C MET A 345 11.50 -10.72 0.37
N ASP A 346 12.42 -11.44 -0.27
CA ASP A 346 13.73 -10.97 -0.67
C ASP A 346 14.04 -11.37 -2.12
N ILE A 347 15.11 -10.76 -2.68
CA ILE A 347 15.68 -11.07 -3.97
C ILE A 347 16.97 -11.86 -3.77
N GLY A 348 16.88 -13.16 -3.99
CA GLY A 348 17.96 -14.14 -3.90
C GLY A 348 18.98 -14.07 -5.03
N ALA A 349 19.83 -15.09 -5.10
CA ALA A 349 20.72 -15.30 -6.22
C ALA A 349 20.00 -16.02 -7.37
N PRO A 350 20.23 -15.66 -8.65
CA PRO A 350 19.58 -16.32 -9.78
C PRO A 350 19.75 -17.85 -9.78
N GLU A 351 20.92 -18.34 -9.37
CA GLU A 351 21.25 -19.76 -9.26
C GLU A 351 20.47 -20.51 -8.16
N GLU A 352 19.98 -19.78 -7.15
CA GLU A 352 19.17 -20.31 -6.04
C GLU A 352 17.66 -19.99 -6.20
N GLY A 353 17.30 -19.26 -7.26
CA GLY A 353 16.02 -18.59 -7.40
C GLY A 353 16.02 -17.19 -6.77
N MET A 354 15.71 -16.19 -7.58
CA MET A 354 15.57 -14.81 -7.13
C MET A 354 14.37 -14.63 -6.19
N LEU A 355 13.29 -15.38 -6.34
CA LEU A 355 12.14 -15.25 -5.44
C LEU A 355 12.41 -15.99 -4.13
N GLN A 356 12.62 -15.22 -3.06
CA GLN A 356 12.78 -15.74 -1.72
C GLN A 356 11.63 -15.25 -0.85
N THR A 357 10.82 -16.17 -0.30
CA THR A 357 9.64 -15.84 0.51
C THR A 357 9.61 -16.66 1.78
N VAL A 358 9.29 -16.01 2.89
CA VAL A 358 8.94 -16.68 4.15
C VAL A 358 7.58 -16.16 4.60
N SER A 359 6.62 -17.05 4.74
CA SER A 359 5.27 -16.73 5.22
C SER A 359 4.88 -17.61 6.39
N GLN A 360 4.10 -17.06 7.30
CA GLN A 360 3.42 -17.83 8.34
C GLN A 360 1.94 -17.47 8.37
N VAL A 361 1.13 -18.47 8.67
CA VAL A 361 -0.32 -18.34 8.81
C VAL A 361 -0.70 -18.91 10.17
N GLU A 362 -1.39 -18.13 10.99
CA GLU A 362 -1.98 -18.63 12.23
C GLU A 362 -3.21 -19.49 11.92
N LEU A 363 -3.34 -20.62 12.58
CA LEU A 363 -4.38 -21.60 12.28
C LEU A 363 -4.64 -22.52 13.47
N ASP A 364 -5.91 -22.78 13.76
CA ASP A 364 -6.31 -23.65 14.88
C ASP A 364 -6.00 -25.14 14.64
N GLU A 365 -6.10 -25.59 13.39
CA GLU A 365 -5.92 -27.00 13.02
C GLU A 365 -4.88 -27.21 11.88
N PRO A 366 -3.58 -26.94 12.10
CA PRO A 366 -2.54 -27.06 11.07
C PRO A 366 -2.44 -28.44 10.39
N GLN A 367 -2.74 -29.53 11.11
CA GLN A 367 -2.71 -30.87 10.51
C GLN A 367 -3.85 -31.08 9.50
N LYS A 368 -5.03 -30.51 9.74
CA LYS A 368 -6.11 -30.56 8.73
C LYS A 368 -5.75 -29.76 7.48
N MET A 369 -5.05 -28.63 7.63
CA MET A 369 -4.50 -27.91 6.48
C MET A 369 -3.49 -28.78 5.72
N ARG A 370 -2.59 -29.47 6.43
CA ARG A 370 -1.64 -30.41 5.82
C ARG A 370 -2.32 -31.48 4.98
N GLU A 371 -3.31 -32.14 5.56
CA GLU A 371 -4.10 -33.18 4.88
C GLU A 371 -4.82 -32.62 3.65
N ALA A 372 -5.46 -31.46 3.76
CA ALA A 372 -6.14 -30.83 2.65
C ALA A 372 -5.17 -30.38 1.53
N THR A 373 -4.01 -29.82 1.88
CA THR A 373 -2.97 -29.46 0.91
C THR A 373 -2.41 -30.70 0.21
N GLN A 374 -2.20 -31.81 0.91
CA GLN A 374 -1.77 -33.08 0.30
C GLN A 374 -2.81 -33.59 -0.70
N GLN A 375 -4.10 -33.56 -0.35
CA GLN A 375 -5.19 -33.92 -1.26
C GLN A 375 -5.24 -32.98 -2.48
N LEU A 376 -5.04 -31.67 -2.26
CA LEU A 376 -5.04 -30.67 -3.31
C LEU A 376 -3.90 -30.90 -4.32
N MET A 377 -2.68 -31.11 -3.83
CA MET A 377 -1.51 -31.34 -4.69
C MET A 377 -1.62 -32.69 -5.43
N ALA A 378 -2.13 -33.73 -4.77
CA ALA A 378 -2.38 -35.01 -5.42
C ALA A 378 -3.44 -34.91 -6.53
N ALA A 379 -4.41 -33.99 -6.39
CA ALA A 379 -5.40 -33.71 -7.42
C ALA A 379 -4.79 -32.88 -8.58
N MET A 380 -3.99 -31.85 -8.29
CA MET A 380 -3.47 -30.95 -9.33
C MET A 380 -2.67 -31.66 -10.44
N GLY A 381 -1.88 -32.69 -10.10
CA GLY A 381 -1.16 -33.51 -11.09
C GLY A 381 -0.23 -32.70 -12.01
N GLU A 382 -0.25 -33.03 -13.31
CA GLU A 382 0.42 -32.29 -14.38
C GLU A 382 -0.58 -31.37 -15.08
N ILE A 383 -0.24 -30.08 -15.17
CA ILE A 383 -1.04 -29.06 -15.84
C ILE A 383 -0.33 -28.65 -17.12
N ASP A 384 -0.95 -28.88 -18.27
CA ASP A 384 -0.46 -28.44 -19.58
C ASP A 384 -1.26 -27.22 -20.04
N GLN A 385 -0.61 -26.06 -20.11
CA GLN A 385 -1.23 -24.81 -20.55
C GLN A 385 -0.32 -24.02 -21.49
N ASN A 386 -0.81 -23.76 -22.71
CA ASN A 386 -0.17 -22.85 -23.67
C ASN A 386 1.31 -23.18 -23.95
N GLY A 387 1.65 -24.47 -24.06
CA GLY A 387 3.02 -24.92 -24.30
C GLY A 387 3.94 -24.86 -23.08
N LEU A 388 3.36 -24.71 -21.88
CA LEU A 388 4.03 -24.82 -20.59
C LEU A 388 3.39 -25.96 -19.80
N LYS A 389 4.16 -27.02 -19.59
CA LYS A 389 3.80 -28.14 -18.72
C LYS A 389 4.36 -27.89 -17.33
N MET A 390 3.47 -27.86 -16.35
CA MET A 390 3.79 -27.70 -14.95
C MET A 390 3.56 -29.03 -14.24
N LYS A 391 4.61 -29.59 -13.64
CA LYS A 391 4.54 -30.82 -12.85
C LYS A 391 4.73 -30.48 -11.39
N SER A 392 3.87 -31.02 -10.53
CA SER A 392 3.96 -30.85 -9.09
C SER A 392 4.30 -32.19 -8.42
N GLU A 393 5.27 -32.19 -7.51
CA GLU A 393 5.65 -33.34 -6.69
C GLU A 393 5.69 -32.92 -5.21
N LEU A 394 4.85 -33.54 -4.38
CA LEU A 394 4.84 -33.32 -2.94
C LEU A 394 5.46 -34.52 -2.21
N LYS A 395 6.51 -34.27 -1.42
CA LYS A 395 7.17 -35.26 -0.56
C LYS A 395 6.96 -34.90 0.91
N PRO A 396 6.07 -35.60 1.64
CA PRO A 396 5.84 -35.34 3.05
C PRO A 396 7.06 -35.68 3.91
N GLU A 397 7.42 -34.80 4.85
CA GLU A 397 8.53 -35.00 5.81
C GLU A 397 9.89 -35.34 5.20
N GLU A 398 10.14 -34.94 3.96
CA GLU A 398 11.36 -35.27 3.21
C GLU A 398 12.61 -34.63 3.83
N GLU A 399 12.48 -33.40 4.33
CA GLU A 399 13.59 -32.62 4.87
C GLU A 399 13.37 -32.32 6.36
N GLU A 400 14.46 -32.23 7.13
CA GLU A 400 14.45 -31.90 8.55
C GLU A 400 15.39 -30.72 8.85
N TYR A 401 14.87 -29.71 9.55
CA TYR A 401 15.59 -28.50 9.93
C TYR A 401 15.41 -28.22 11.41
N ALA A 402 16.52 -28.14 12.16
CA ALA A 402 16.50 -27.85 13.59
C ALA A 402 15.57 -28.76 14.44
N GLY A 403 15.31 -30.00 13.99
CA GLY A 403 14.40 -30.94 14.63
C GLY A 403 12.94 -30.85 14.15
N HIS A 404 12.66 -30.03 13.13
CA HIS A 404 11.33 -29.86 12.53
C HIS A 404 11.31 -30.41 11.11
N LYS A 405 10.34 -31.29 10.84
CA LYS A 405 10.14 -31.89 9.52
C LYS A 405 9.36 -30.95 8.60
N ALA A 406 9.76 -30.89 7.34
CA ALA A 406 9.08 -30.13 6.30
C ALA A 406 8.48 -31.05 5.24
N ASP A 407 7.27 -30.70 4.80
CA ASP A 407 6.74 -31.18 3.53
C ASP A 407 7.40 -30.37 2.41
N VAL A 408 7.91 -31.04 1.38
CA VAL A 408 8.60 -30.41 0.26
C VAL A 408 7.74 -30.54 -0.99
N LEU A 409 7.25 -29.40 -1.49
CA LEU A 409 6.57 -29.29 -2.78
C LEU A 409 7.58 -28.78 -3.82
N THR A 410 7.79 -29.54 -4.88
CA THR A 410 8.58 -29.12 -6.05
C THR A 410 7.66 -28.91 -7.23
N MET A 411 7.73 -27.73 -7.85
CA MET A 411 7.01 -27.41 -9.08
C MET A 411 8.01 -27.17 -10.20
N SER A 412 8.08 -28.11 -11.14
CA SER A 412 8.97 -28.02 -12.30
C SER A 412 8.19 -27.58 -13.54
N TYR A 413 8.89 -26.88 -14.44
CA TYR A 413 8.33 -26.33 -15.66
C TYR A 413 9.04 -26.92 -16.88
N GLU A 414 8.27 -27.43 -17.82
CA GLU A 414 8.73 -27.91 -19.13
C GLU A 414 8.07 -27.05 -20.20
N ILE A 415 8.88 -26.40 -21.05
CA ILE A 415 8.40 -25.62 -22.19
C ILE A 415 8.41 -26.52 -23.41
N ASP A 416 7.32 -26.54 -24.19
CA ASP A 416 7.16 -27.42 -25.35
C ASP A 416 8.22 -27.19 -26.45
N ASP A 417 8.58 -25.93 -26.70
CA ASP A 417 9.69 -25.56 -27.60
C ASP A 417 10.71 -24.66 -26.89
N PRO A 418 11.62 -25.24 -26.09
CA PRO A 418 12.65 -24.48 -25.37
C PRO A 418 13.74 -23.95 -26.32
N SER A 419 13.74 -24.36 -27.59
CA SER A 419 14.71 -23.93 -28.61
C SER A 419 14.27 -22.67 -29.35
N SER A 420 12.97 -22.36 -29.33
CA SER A 420 12.45 -21.10 -29.84
C SER A 420 13.04 -19.91 -29.05
N PRO A 421 13.26 -18.74 -29.68
CA PRO A 421 13.70 -17.54 -28.96
C PRO A 421 12.80 -17.18 -27.78
N GLN A 422 11.48 -17.36 -27.93
CA GLN A 422 10.49 -17.15 -26.88
C GLN A 422 10.68 -18.15 -25.72
N GLY A 423 10.80 -19.44 -26.04
CA GLY A 423 10.97 -20.52 -25.06
C GLY A 423 12.27 -20.40 -24.29
N MET A 424 13.37 -20.01 -24.94
CA MET A 424 14.65 -19.72 -24.26
C MET A 424 14.53 -18.57 -23.25
N ILE A 425 13.88 -17.47 -23.63
CA ILE A 425 13.66 -16.32 -22.74
C ILE A 425 12.78 -16.73 -21.56
N GLN A 426 11.71 -17.47 -21.82
CA GLN A 426 10.80 -17.96 -20.79
C GLN A 426 11.48 -18.94 -19.83
N GLN A 427 12.29 -19.88 -20.33
CA GLN A 427 13.06 -20.80 -19.49
C GLN A 427 14.06 -20.05 -18.63
N GLN A 428 14.79 -19.10 -19.22
CA GLN A 428 15.76 -18.27 -18.48
C GLN A 428 15.07 -17.47 -17.38
N MET A 429 13.88 -16.92 -17.66
CA MET A 429 13.10 -16.19 -16.67
C MET A 429 12.64 -17.10 -15.52
N LEU A 430 12.08 -18.28 -15.82
CA LEU A 430 11.64 -19.25 -14.82
C LEU A 430 12.82 -19.76 -13.97
N ASN A 431 13.94 -20.11 -14.61
CA ASN A 431 15.14 -20.55 -13.91
C ASN A 431 15.74 -19.44 -13.04
N SER A 432 15.72 -18.19 -13.50
CA SER A 432 16.21 -17.06 -12.69
C SER A 432 15.29 -16.79 -11.50
N MET A 433 13.98 -16.90 -11.68
CA MET A 433 12.99 -16.67 -10.63
C MET A 433 13.01 -17.76 -9.55
N TYR A 434 13.01 -19.03 -9.95
CA TYR A 434 12.77 -20.16 -9.05
C TYR A 434 13.98 -21.07 -8.85
N GLY A 435 15.04 -20.91 -9.65
CA GLY A 435 16.17 -21.82 -9.72
C GLY A 435 16.01 -22.88 -10.81
N PRO A 436 17.09 -23.59 -11.16
CA PRO A 436 17.10 -24.58 -12.24
C PRO A 436 16.22 -25.81 -11.98
N GLU A 437 15.90 -26.09 -10.71
CA GLU A 437 15.05 -27.21 -10.29
C GLU A 437 13.55 -26.82 -10.22
N GLY A 438 13.20 -25.60 -10.62
CA GLY A 438 11.86 -25.05 -10.45
C GLY A 438 11.59 -24.57 -9.04
N MET A 439 10.33 -24.26 -8.73
CA MET A 439 9.95 -23.69 -7.44
C MET A 439 9.93 -24.78 -6.36
N LYS A 440 10.71 -24.59 -5.30
CA LYS A 440 10.70 -25.45 -4.12
C LYS A 440 10.09 -24.73 -2.93
N THR A 441 8.99 -25.27 -2.42
CA THR A 441 8.29 -24.78 -1.23
C THR A 441 8.43 -25.79 -0.10
N ARG A 442 8.90 -25.33 1.06
CA ARG A 442 9.00 -26.12 2.30
C ARG A 442 7.95 -25.66 3.27
N THR A 443 7.10 -26.58 3.71
CA THR A 443 6.00 -26.28 4.64
C THR A 443 6.19 -27.00 5.95
N PHE A 444 6.22 -26.24 7.04
CA PHE A 444 6.32 -26.74 8.41
C PHE A 444 5.00 -26.52 9.14
N TYR A 445 4.48 -27.58 9.74
CA TYR A 445 3.21 -27.56 10.47
C TYR A 445 3.48 -27.61 11.97
N PHE A 446 3.24 -26.48 12.64
CA PHE A 446 3.36 -26.36 14.09
C PHE A 446 1.98 -26.52 14.74
N LYS A 447 1.88 -26.29 16.06
CA LYS A 447 0.62 -26.50 16.80
C LYS A 447 -0.46 -25.48 16.43
N ASP A 448 -0.09 -24.22 16.25
CA ASP A 448 -0.99 -23.06 16.12
C ASP A 448 -0.73 -22.25 14.85
N ARG A 449 0.10 -22.77 13.94
CA ARG A 449 0.63 -22.03 12.80
C ARG A 449 1.24 -22.95 11.75
N VAL A 450 1.29 -22.44 10.52
CA VAL A 450 2.00 -23.05 9.40
C VAL A 450 3.05 -22.06 8.91
N LEU A 451 4.28 -22.51 8.73
CA LEU A 451 5.38 -21.73 8.16
C LEU A 451 5.68 -22.29 6.76
N GLN A 452 5.72 -21.43 5.75
CA GLN A 452 6.10 -21.78 4.39
C GLN A 452 7.33 -20.97 3.98
N VAL A 453 8.27 -21.65 3.34
CA VAL A 453 9.52 -21.05 2.84
C VAL A 453 9.70 -21.43 1.37
N ILE A 454 9.88 -20.42 0.52
CA ILE A 454 10.26 -20.57 -0.89
C ILE A 454 11.65 -19.95 -1.03
N GLY A 455 12.63 -20.73 -1.51
CA GLY A 455 14.00 -20.26 -1.71
C GLY A 455 15.06 -21.26 -1.28
N SER A 456 16.26 -20.73 -0.96
CA SER A 456 17.45 -21.52 -0.65
C SER A 456 17.40 -22.19 0.72
N GLN A 457 18.28 -23.17 0.93
CA GLN A 457 18.40 -23.88 2.21
C GLN A 457 18.84 -22.95 3.35
N ASP A 458 19.68 -21.96 3.06
CA ASP A 458 20.12 -20.95 4.02
C ASP A 458 18.94 -20.12 4.54
N LEU A 459 18.04 -19.72 3.64
CA LEU A 459 16.81 -19.03 4.02
C LEU A 459 15.92 -19.89 4.93
N VAL A 460 15.82 -21.20 4.65
CA VAL A 460 15.03 -22.13 5.49
C VAL A 460 15.58 -22.20 6.90
N ASN A 461 16.91 -22.29 7.05
CA ASN A 461 17.57 -22.28 8.34
C ASN A 461 17.31 -20.96 9.10
N GLU A 462 17.49 -19.81 8.43
CA GLU A 462 17.23 -18.49 9.03
C GLU A 462 15.77 -18.32 9.44
N ALA A 463 14.83 -18.73 8.58
CA ALA A 463 13.39 -18.67 8.84
C ALA A 463 13.03 -19.50 10.07
N ILE A 464 13.49 -20.74 10.15
CA ILE A 464 13.21 -21.63 11.28
C ILE A 464 13.82 -21.08 12.57
N ASP A 465 15.09 -20.68 12.56
CA ASP A 465 15.75 -20.15 13.76
C ASP A 465 15.05 -18.88 14.28
N THR A 466 14.69 -17.96 13.39
CA THR A 466 13.94 -16.74 13.75
C THR A 466 12.57 -17.09 14.31
N PHE A 467 11.87 -18.02 13.67
CA PHE A 467 10.52 -18.43 14.06
C PHE A 467 10.46 -19.12 15.42
N VAL A 468 11.44 -19.98 15.75
CA VAL A 468 11.54 -20.64 17.07
C VAL A 468 12.20 -19.76 18.13
N GLY A 469 12.56 -18.52 17.80
CA GLY A 469 13.13 -17.54 18.73
C GLY A 469 14.58 -17.82 19.13
N ARG A 470 15.35 -18.54 18.30
CA ARG A 470 16.79 -18.65 18.49
C ARG A 470 17.44 -17.35 18.02
N THR A 471 18.39 -16.84 18.79
CA THR A 471 19.13 -15.63 18.41
C THR A 471 19.97 -15.92 17.17
N VAL A 472 19.53 -15.41 16.01
CA VAL A 472 20.30 -15.47 14.77
C VAL A 472 21.37 -14.37 14.82
N ILE A 473 22.64 -14.75 14.87
CA ILE A 473 23.74 -13.81 14.64
C ILE A 473 23.85 -13.65 13.12
N TYR A 474 23.21 -12.61 12.59
CA TYR A 474 23.24 -12.32 11.16
C TYR A 474 24.67 -12.14 10.66
N LYS A 475 25.06 -12.91 9.65
CA LYS A 475 26.27 -12.69 8.85
C LYS A 475 25.82 -12.24 7.46
N PRO A 476 26.15 -11.02 7.01
CA PRO A 476 25.70 -10.54 5.71
C PRO A 476 26.12 -11.49 4.58
N SER A 477 25.16 -11.97 3.79
CA SER A 477 25.42 -12.82 2.63
C SER A 477 26.13 -11.97 1.56
N GLY A 478 27.44 -12.15 1.45
CA GLY A 478 28.29 -11.31 0.61
C GLY A 478 29.77 -11.33 0.98
N SER A 479 30.11 -11.76 2.20
CA SER A 479 31.49 -12.15 2.50
C SER A 479 31.71 -13.60 2.05
N SER A 480 31.79 -13.84 0.74
CA SER A 480 32.51 -15.03 0.30
C SER A 480 33.90 -14.93 0.95
N LYS A 481 34.28 -15.96 1.71
CA LYS A 481 35.66 -16.06 2.17
C LYS A 481 36.51 -15.93 0.93
N LYS A 482 37.25 -14.82 0.78
CA LYS A 482 38.53 -14.88 0.09
C LYS A 482 39.32 -15.92 0.87
N GLU A 483 39.31 -17.16 0.39
CA GLU A 483 40.36 -18.10 0.70
C GLU A 483 41.64 -17.44 0.20
N THR A 484 42.26 -16.65 1.08
CA THR A 484 43.67 -16.30 0.94
C THR A 484 44.40 -17.63 1.04
N GLY A 485 44.64 -18.26 -0.12
CA GLY A 485 45.56 -19.36 -0.26
C GLY A 485 46.90 -18.92 0.33
N THR A 486 47.12 -19.32 1.59
CA THR A 486 48.38 -19.11 2.27
C THR A 486 49.31 -20.18 1.73
N PHE A 487 50.23 -19.74 0.89
CA PHE A 487 51.37 -20.54 0.43
C PHE A 487 52.11 -21.05 1.68
N LYS A 488 52.15 -22.38 1.86
CA LYS A 488 52.94 -23.02 2.91
C LYS A 488 54.42 -22.83 2.58
N SER A 489 55.14 -22.08 3.41
CA SER A 489 56.59 -22.25 3.57
C SER A 489 56.86 -23.05 4.83
N GLU A 490 57.70 -24.08 4.70
CA GLU A 490 58.22 -24.90 5.79
C GLU A 490 59.10 -24.10 6.77
N ASP A 491 59.17 -24.64 7.99
CA ASP A 491 60.17 -24.46 9.04
C ASP A 491 60.37 -23.10 9.73
N THR A 492 60.01 -23.04 11.03
CA THR A 492 60.94 -23.24 12.15
C THR A 492 60.23 -23.02 13.50
N GLY A 493 60.63 -23.79 14.51
CA GLY A 493 59.94 -23.87 15.80
C GLY A 493 60.13 -22.67 16.75
N SER A 494 59.11 -22.44 17.57
CA SER A 494 59.12 -21.95 18.96
C SER A 494 57.62 -21.90 19.37
N GLY A 495 57.14 -22.52 20.44
CA GLY A 495 57.54 -22.36 21.83
C GLY A 495 56.67 -21.26 22.47
N GLY A 496 55.54 -21.61 23.10
CA GLY A 496 54.88 -20.68 24.03
C GLY A 496 53.36 -20.77 24.22
N PHE A 497 52.99 -21.26 25.41
CA PHE A 497 51.88 -20.81 26.27
C PHE A 497 50.41 -20.91 25.80
N SER A 498 49.67 -21.80 26.46
CA SER A 498 48.19 -21.78 26.54
C SER A 498 47.75 -21.28 27.93
N PRO A 499 46.78 -20.36 28.04
CA PRO A 499 46.15 -20.02 29.32
C PRO A 499 45.07 -21.05 29.71
N PRO A 500 44.78 -21.23 31.01
CA PRO A 500 43.94 -22.31 31.51
C PRO A 500 42.44 -22.01 31.35
N LYS A 501 41.67 -23.08 31.09
CA LYS A 501 40.20 -23.08 31.16
C LYS A 501 39.74 -22.90 32.63
N PRO A 502 38.69 -22.10 32.91
CA PRO A 502 38.07 -22.09 34.23
C PRO A 502 37.17 -23.31 34.42
N ALA A 503 37.26 -23.90 35.61
CA ALA A 503 36.42 -24.99 36.09
C ALA A 503 35.01 -24.50 36.49
N PRO A 504 33.97 -25.37 36.45
CA PRO A 504 32.61 -24.99 36.78
C PRO A 504 32.37 -24.92 38.30
N SER A 505 31.79 -23.81 38.76
CA SER A 505 31.36 -23.65 40.15
C SER A 505 30.02 -24.36 40.39
N ASN A 506 30.08 -25.46 41.15
CA ASN A 506 28.92 -26.03 41.82
C ASN A 506 28.56 -25.20 43.06
N SER A 507 27.31 -24.77 43.16
CA SER A 507 26.72 -24.34 44.43
C SER A 507 25.29 -24.86 44.59
N PRO A 508 24.85 -25.21 45.82
CA PRO A 508 23.83 -26.22 46.03
C PRO A 508 22.42 -25.64 46.23
N ARG A 509 21.45 -26.50 45.90
CA ARG A 509 20.01 -26.42 46.19
C ARG A 509 19.68 -25.78 47.55
N ARG A 510 18.73 -24.83 47.55
CA ARG A 510 17.78 -24.64 48.65
C ARG A 510 16.36 -24.72 48.14
N ARG A 511 15.64 -25.77 48.59
CA ARG A 511 14.18 -25.88 48.54
C ARG A 511 13.58 -24.90 49.54
N ARG A 512 12.62 -24.07 49.11
CA ARG A 512 11.50 -23.66 49.95
C ARG A 512 10.22 -23.70 49.12
N ARG A 513 9.31 -24.51 49.63
CA ARG A 513 7.89 -24.63 49.32
C ARG A 513 7.22 -23.50 50.09
N ASP A 514 6.39 -22.69 49.43
CA ASP A 514 5.23 -22.06 50.05
C ASP A 514 4.25 -21.66 48.94
N ASP A 515 3.04 -22.21 49.10
CA ASP A 515 1.83 -21.90 48.34
C ASP A 515 1.45 -20.43 48.49
N ARG A 516 1.02 -19.81 47.39
CA ARG A 516 -0.13 -18.88 47.35
C ARG A 516 -0.41 -18.46 45.90
N SER A 517 -1.53 -18.99 45.42
CA SER A 517 -2.26 -18.55 44.24
C SER A 517 -2.67 -17.08 44.39
N ALA A 518 -2.32 -16.24 43.42
CA ALA A 518 -2.90 -14.91 43.25
C ALA A 518 -3.45 -14.81 41.82
N MET A 519 -4.78 -14.90 41.78
CA MET A 519 -5.67 -14.79 40.63
C MET A 519 -5.84 -13.30 40.33
N PHE A 520 -5.41 -12.83 39.16
CA PHE A 520 -5.74 -11.48 38.71
C PHE A 520 -7.03 -11.54 37.91
N MET A 521 -8.05 -10.85 38.42
CA MET A 521 -9.33 -10.66 37.78
C MET A 521 -9.19 -9.74 36.57
N LEU A 522 -9.70 -10.20 35.44
CA LEU A 522 -10.15 -9.36 34.34
C LEU A 522 -11.40 -8.63 34.84
N GLN A 523 -11.33 -7.29 34.84
CA GLN A 523 -12.50 -6.45 35.06
C GLN A 523 -13.03 -6.06 33.66
N ASP A 524 -14.18 -6.66 33.36
CA ASP A 524 -15.00 -6.50 32.19
C ASP A 524 -16.16 -5.58 32.60
N ASP A 525 -16.18 -4.37 32.06
CA ASP A 525 -17.30 -3.44 32.16
C ASP A 525 -17.71 -3.18 30.69
N GLY A 526 -18.85 -3.60 30.14
CA GLY A 526 -20.11 -4.04 30.70
C GLY A 526 -21.19 -3.35 29.87
N GLU A 527 -21.89 -4.09 29.01
CA GLU A 527 -23.29 -3.78 28.69
C GLU A 527 -24.13 -5.04 28.91
N THR A 528 -25.02 -4.88 29.89
CA THR A 528 -25.95 -5.88 30.38
C THR A 528 -27.16 -5.89 29.46
N LEU A 529 -27.39 -7.02 28.78
CA LEU A 529 -28.65 -7.30 28.11
C LEU A 529 -29.67 -7.76 29.16
N LEU A 530 -30.78 -7.02 29.28
CA LEU A 530 -31.94 -7.41 30.07
C LEU A 530 -32.62 -8.64 29.42
N VAL A 531 -32.35 -9.82 29.97
CA VAL A 531 -33.07 -11.06 29.66
C VAL A 531 -34.20 -11.22 30.67
N ALA A 532 -35.44 -11.13 30.20
CA ALA A 532 -36.59 -11.71 30.89
C ALA A 532 -36.69 -13.19 30.50
N GLN A 533 -36.80 -14.03 31.53
CA GLN A 533 -36.64 -15.48 31.52
C GLN A 533 -38.01 -16.20 31.52
N LEU A 534 -37.94 -17.51 31.24
CA LEU A 534 -38.90 -18.61 31.52
C LEU A 534 -39.81 -19.01 30.34
N GLY A 535 -39.94 -20.27 29.94
CA GLY A 535 -39.42 -21.57 30.39
C GLY A 535 -39.55 -22.56 29.21
N GLY A 536 -38.74 -23.60 29.08
CA GLY A 536 -38.86 -24.84 29.86
C GLY A 536 -39.72 -25.85 29.10
N GLY A 537 -39.12 -26.89 28.53
CA GLY A 537 -39.87 -28.01 27.95
C GLY A 537 -39.02 -28.93 27.07
N ARG A 538 -38.67 -30.08 27.62
CA ARG A 538 -37.98 -31.21 26.98
C ARG A 538 -39.01 -32.15 26.32
N ASP A 539 -38.48 -32.99 25.43
CA ASP A 539 -38.96 -34.32 24.98
C ASP A 539 -39.74 -34.46 23.65
N ASP A 540 -39.06 -35.23 22.77
CA ASP A 540 -39.50 -36.39 21.97
C ASP A 540 -40.41 -36.29 20.72
N ASP A 541 -39.88 -36.93 19.67
CA ASP A 541 -40.53 -37.78 18.66
C ASP A 541 -41.79 -37.29 17.91
N ARG A 542 -41.64 -37.06 16.59
CA ARG A 542 -42.29 -37.87 15.51
C ARG A 542 -42.25 -37.23 14.13
N LYS A 543 -41.79 -38.04 13.17
CA LYS A 543 -42.39 -38.33 11.84
C LYS A 543 -43.15 -37.20 11.12
N GLY A 544 -42.52 -36.75 10.03
CA GLY A 544 -43.07 -36.81 8.66
C GLY A 544 -44.37 -36.05 8.35
N ARG A 545 -44.27 -35.09 7.42
CA ARG A 545 -45.22 -34.94 6.31
C ARG A 545 -44.69 -33.95 5.27
N GLY A 546 -44.60 -34.41 4.03
CA GLY A 546 -44.31 -33.59 2.87
C GLY A 546 -45.48 -32.67 2.49
N LEU A 547 -45.14 -31.51 1.94
CA LEU A 547 -46.09 -30.57 1.36
C LEU A 547 -45.99 -30.63 -0.18
N LYS A 548 -47.10 -31.03 -0.79
CA LYS A 548 -47.37 -30.95 -2.23
C LYS A 548 -47.76 -29.52 -2.59
N ILE A 549 -47.08 -28.94 -3.58
CA ILE A 549 -47.54 -27.74 -4.29
C ILE A 549 -48.52 -28.18 -5.37
N LYS A 550 -49.76 -27.66 -5.31
CA LYS A 550 -50.74 -27.75 -6.40
C LYS A 550 -50.75 -26.41 -7.15
N SER A 551 -50.43 -26.47 -8.43
CA SER A 551 -50.77 -25.48 -9.45
C SER A 551 -52.26 -25.51 -9.79
N ILE A 552 -52.74 -24.50 -10.55
CA ILE A 552 -53.95 -24.39 -11.44
C ILE A 552 -54.59 -22.97 -11.29
N PRO A 553 -55.09 -22.29 -12.35
CA PRO A 553 -54.52 -21.98 -13.67
C PRO A 553 -54.81 -20.51 -14.10
N ALA A 554 -54.52 -20.18 -15.35
CA ALA A 554 -54.89 -18.95 -16.03
C ALA A 554 -56.31 -18.97 -16.66
N GLU A 555 -56.75 -17.76 -17.04
CA GLU A 555 -57.78 -17.34 -18.03
C GLU A 555 -59.12 -16.77 -17.51
N LYS A 556 -59.36 -15.46 -17.72
CA LYS A 556 -60.10 -14.87 -18.87
C LYS A 556 -60.71 -13.48 -18.56
N GLU A 557 -60.48 -12.58 -19.53
CA GLU A 557 -61.25 -11.43 -20.01
C GLU A 557 -62.52 -10.96 -19.26
N SER A 558 -62.65 -9.65 -19.00
CA SER A 558 -63.41 -8.73 -19.88
C SER A 558 -63.84 -7.42 -19.18
N THR A 559 -64.01 -6.40 -20.02
CA THR A 559 -64.83 -5.18 -19.88
C THR A 559 -64.36 -4.04 -18.98
N GLU A 560 -63.60 -3.14 -19.62
CA GLU A 560 -63.87 -1.70 -19.75
C GLU A 560 -65.24 -1.23 -19.19
N LYS A 561 -65.19 -0.39 -18.15
CA LYS A 561 -66.22 0.61 -17.81
C LYS A 561 -65.58 1.79 -17.09
N GLU A 562 -65.86 2.97 -17.64
CA GLU A 562 -65.64 4.31 -17.08
C GLU A 562 -66.23 4.44 -15.66
N ASN A 563 -65.50 5.13 -14.76
CA ASN A 563 -66.06 6.15 -13.86
C ASN A 563 -64.94 6.90 -13.11
N PRO A 564 -65.24 7.99 -12.35
CA PRO A 564 -64.55 9.25 -12.45
C PRO A 564 -63.87 9.65 -11.12
N GLU A 565 -63.43 10.90 -11.09
CA GLU A 565 -63.29 11.75 -9.91
C GLU A 565 -62.36 11.32 -8.76
N SER A 566 -61.39 12.21 -8.58
CA SER A 566 -60.46 12.34 -7.48
C SER A 566 -61.15 12.40 -6.12
N ASP A 567 -60.76 11.51 -5.21
CA ASP A 567 -60.74 11.78 -3.78
C ASP A 567 -59.36 11.42 -3.23
N SER A 568 -58.76 12.40 -2.56
CA SER A 568 -57.45 12.29 -1.91
C SER A 568 -57.61 11.49 -0.61
N PRO A 569 -56.73 10.51 -0.29
CA PRO A 569 -56.71 9.92 1.03
C PRO A 569 -55.74 10.67 1.96
N ASP A 570 -56.25 10.88 3.17
CA ASP A 570 -55.59 11.43 4.35
C ASP A 570 -54.22 10.82 4.64
N VAL A 571 -53.25 11.69 4.91
CA VAL A 571 -51.93 11.35 5.45
C VAL A 571 -52.05 11.10 6.95
N PRO A 572 -51.61 9.95 7.50
CA PRO A 572 -51.63 9.73 8.93
C PRO A 572 -50.52 10.53 9.63
N GLU A 573 -50.92 11.21 10.72
CA GLU A 573 -50.08 11.97 11.62
C GLU A 573 -48.90 11.15 12.17
N THR A 574 -47.70 11.74 12.13
CA THR A 574 -46.49 11.19 12.73
C THR A 574 -46.46 11.49 14.24
N PRO A 575 -46.09 10.52 15.10
CA PRO A 575 -45.98 10.75 16.53
C PRO A 575 -44.71 11.56 16.89
N PRO A 576 -44.70 12.27 18.03
CA PRO A 576 -43.65 13.23 18.37
C PRO A 576 -42.34 12.51 18.74
N ILE A 577 -41.25 12.92 18.08
CA ILE A 577 -39.90 12.49 18.40
C ILE A 577 -39.45 13.20 19.68
N GLY A 578 -39.22 12.42 20.73
CA GLY A 578 -38.66 12.87 21.99
C GLY A 578 -37.22 13.36 21.85
N ASN A 579 -36.93 14.44 22.56
CA ASN A 579 -35.65 15.13 22.65
C ASN A 579 -34.65 14.31 23.51
N PRO A 580 -33.42 14.00 23.05
CA PRO A 580 -32.36 13.55 23.94
C PRO A 580 -31.22 14.58 23.97
N GLU A 581 -31.30 15.49 24.94
CA GLU A 581 -30.09 16.10 25.52
C GLU A 581 -29.46 15.06 26.45
N GLN A 582 -28.47 14.32 25.96
CA GLN A 582 -27.49 13.65 26.81
C GLN A 582 -26.10 14.01 26.31
N SER A 583 -25.47 14.94 27.01
CA SER A 583 -24.07 15.33 26.87
C SER A 583 -23.16 14.16 27.28
N ILE A 584 -22.53 13.51 26.30
CA ILE A 584 -21.42 12.59 26.55
C ILE A 584 -20.16 13.46 26.71
N THR A 585 -19.61 13.50 27.93
CA THR A 585 -18.32 14.12 28.21
C THR A 585 -17.24 13.06 27.96
N VAL A 586 -16.54 13.13 26.82
CA VAL A 586 -15.37 12.29 26.54
C VAL A 586 -14.13 13.01 27.05
N GLU A 587 -13.75 12.72 28.30
CA GLU A 587 -12.53 13.26 28.91
C GLU A 587 -11.46 12.15 28.98
N LYS A 588 -10.79 11.87 27.86
CA LYS A 588 -9.45 11.25 27.83
C LYS A 588 -8.67 11.78 26.63
N SER A 589 -7.97 12.89 26.83
CA SER A 589 -6.96 13.37 25.89
C SER A 589 -5.77 12.40 25.88
N PHE A 590 -5.50 11.81 24.72
CA PHE A 590 -4.31 11.00 24.47
C PHE A 590 -3.17 11.95 24.06
N ASP A 591 -2.22 12.17 24.96
CA ASP A 591 -1.11 13.12 24.78
C ASP A 591 0.00 12.50 23.90
N PHE A 592 -0.11 12.70 22.58
CA PHE A 592 0.87 12.25 21.58
C PHE A 592 2.26 12.92 21.73
N SER A 593 2.36 14.03 22.46
CA SER A 593 3.62 14.78 22.57
C SER A 593 4.70 14.05 23.38
N LYS A 594 4.33 13.05 24.19
CA LYS A 594 5.26 12.30 25.04
C LYS A 594 5.99 11.15 24.35
N GLN A 595 5.59 10.75 23.14
CA GLN A 595 6.21 9.62 22.43
C GLN A 595 7.36 10.03 21.47
N PHE A 596 7.58 11.32 21.25
CA PHE A 596 8.58 11.84 20.31
C PHE A 596 9.41 12.98 20.91
N GLN A 597 10.20 12.68 21.95
CA GLN A 597 11.29 13.57 22.35
C GLN A 597 12.54 13.22 21.54
N PHE A 598 12.87 14.06 20.56
CA PHE A 598 14.16 13.99 19.87
C PHE A 598 15.24 14.56 20.81
N PRO A 599 16.36 13.85 21.03
CA PRO A 599 17.47 14.39 21.80
C PRO A 599 18.06 15.60 21.07
N ALA A 600 18.37 16.66 21.83
CA ALA A 600 19.04 17.85 21.32
C ALA A 600 20.41 17.48 20.73
N ASP A 601 20.67 18.03 19.55
CA ASP A 601 21.84 17.79 18.72
C ASP A 601 23.14 18.19 19.44
N ASN A 602 23.84 17.18 19.96
CA ASN A 602 25.13 17.32 20.64
C ASN A 602 26.19 16.55 19.83
N GLY A 603 26.75 17.23 18.82
CA GLY A 603 28.08 16.98 18.25
C GLY A 603 28.29 15.61 17.61
N SER A 604 28.24 15.57 16.27
CA SER A 604 28.87 14.61 15.34
C SER A 604 29.36 13.27 15.95
N GLN A 605 28.47 12.53 16.59
CA GLN A 605 28.65 11.11 16.83
C GLN A 605 28.23 10.40 15.56
N GLU A 606 29.02 9.42 15.11
CA GLU A 606 28.60 8.51 14.04
C GLU A 606 27.23 7.95 14.41
N ILE A 607 26.20 8.33 13.64
CA ILE A 607 24.84 7.84 13.85
C ILE A 607 24.92 6.32 13.67
N PRO A 608 24.63 5.51 14.69
CA PRO A 608 24.71 4.07 14.57
C PRO A 608 23.80 3.62 13.42
N LYS A 609 24.33 2.79 12.50
CA LYS A 609 23.56 2.24 11.38
C LYS A 609 22.26 1.64 11.91
N ARG A 610 21.12 2.13 11.41
CA ARG A 610 19.79 1.70 11.85
C ARG A 610 19.63 0.21 11.58
N SER A 611 19.17 -0.56 12.57
CA SER A 611 18.85 -1.97 12.35
C SER A 611 17.57 -2.10 11.51
N VAL A 612 17.41 -3.20 10.76
CA VAL A 612 16.17 -3.43 10.00
C VAL A 612 14.95 -3.49 10.92
N SER A 613 15.08 -4.08 12.11
CA SER A 613 14.01 -4.12 13.10
C SER A 613 13.57 -2.72 13.53
N ASP A 614 14.50 -1.79 13.73
CA ASP A 614 14.18 -0.41 14.08
C ASP A 614 13.51 0.33 12.91
N ALA A 615 13.97 0.08 11.67
CA ALA A 615 13.35 0.63 10.46
C ALA A 615 11.90 0.13 10.27
N ILE A 616 11.66 -1.17 10.49
CA ILE A 616 10.31 -1.76 10.47
C ILE A 616 9.43 -1.13 11.54
N LYS A 617 9.91 -1.01 12.79
CA LYS A 617 9.16 -0.39 13.89
C LYS A 617 8.82 1.07 13.60
N MET A 618 9.77 1.83 13.05
CA MET A 618 9.56 3.23 12.69
C MET A 618 8.50 3.37 11.59
N ALA A 619 8.58 2.56 10.53
CA ALA A 619 7.57 2.57 9.47
C ALA A 619 6.20 2.13 10.00
N ARG A 620 6.14 1.05 10.79
CA ARG A 620 4.91 0.54 11.43
C ARG A 620 4.25 1.58 12.33
N GLY A 621 5.04 2.36 13.08
CA GLY A 621 4.56 3.38 14.01
C GLY A 621 3.84 4.57 13.35
N LYS A 622 4.04 4.79 12.05
CA LYS A 622 3.33 5.83 11.27
C LYS A 622 2.02 5.33 10.66
N LEU A 623 1.77 4.02 10.69
CA LEU A 623 0.59 3.37 10.09
C LEU A 623 -0.52 3.12 11.11
N SER A 624 -1.65 2.55 10.68
CA SER A 624 -2.77 2.22 11.60
C SER A 624 -2.34 1.15 12.60
N PRO A 625 -2.47 1.34 13.93
CA PRO A 625 -1.98 0.38 14.95
C PRO A 625 -2.56 -1.03 14.80
N LYS A 626 -3.79 -1.13 14.29
CA LYS A 626 -4.38 -2.36 13.79
C LYS A 626 -4.84 -2.16 12.35
N SER A 627 -4.65 -3.15 11.50
CA SER A 627 -5.08 -3.11 10.11
C SER A 627 -5.44 -4.51 9.60
N ASN A 628 -6.20 -4.57 8.51
CA ASN A 628 -6.50 -5.80 7.79
C ASN A 628 -5.42 -6.11 6.75
N ILE A 629 -4.79 -5.08 6.19
CA ILE A 629 -3.64 -5.20 5.30
C ILE A 629 -2.52 -4.32 5.85
N LEU A 630 -1.29 -4.84 5.80
CA LEU A 630 -0.05 -4.12 6.07
C LEU A 630 0.95 -4.47 4.98
N LEU A 631 1.67 -3.49 4.46
CA LEU A 631 2.76 -3.67 3.51
C LEU A 631 3.90 -2.71 3.87
N LEU A 632 5.12 -3.22 3.92
CA LEU A 632 6.36 -2.47 4.15
C LEU A 632 7.32 -2.83 3.02
N VAL A 633 7.85 -1.84 2.31
CA VAL A 633 8.71 -2.04 1.13
C VAL A 633 9.97 -1.17 1.22
N ASP A 634 11.14 -1.78 1.14
CA ASP A 634 12.42 -1.09 1.00
C ASP A 634 12.80 -0.94 -0.48
N LEU A 635 12.29 0.13 -1.11
CA LEU A 635 12.44 0.34 -2.56
C LEU A 635 13.90 0.60 -3.01
N PRO A 636 14.70 1.45 -2.35
CA PRO A 636 16.11 1.63 -2.66
C PRO A 636 16.89 0.30 -2.64
N THR A 637 16.68 -0.53 -1.61
CA THR A 637 17.39 -1.81 -1.51
C THR A 637 16.92 -2.81 -2.58
N ILE A 638 15.63 -2.82 -2.94
CA ILE A 638 15.11 -3.58 -4.09
C ILE A 638 15.83 -3.16 -5.37
N ILE A 639 15.88 -1.86 -5.67
CA ILE A 639 16.52 -1.34 -6.88
C ILE A 639 18.02 -1.68 -6.87
N ALA A 640 18.71 -1.47 -5.76
CA ALA A 640 20.13 -1.81 -5.64
C ALA A 640 20.41 -3.31 -5.82
N LYS A 641 19.57 -4.20 -5.26
CA LYS A 641 19.69 -5.65 -5.45
C LYS A 641 19.41 -6.03 -6.90
N MET A 642 18.33 -5.54 -7.51
CA MET A 642 18.02 -5.81 -8.93
C MET A 642 19.19 -5.36 -9.83
N LEU A 643 19.70 -4.14 -9.64
CA LEU A 643 20.81 -3.60 -10.43
C LEU A 643 22.10 -4.43 -10.32
N ARG A 644 22.37 -5.03 -9.15
CA ARG A 644 23.51 -5.94 -8.97
C ARG A 644 23.32 -7.28 -9.66
N ARG A 645 22.08 -7.80 -9.71
CA ARG A 645 21.79 -9.15 -10.18
C ARG A 645 21.58 -9.23 -11.69
N PHE A 646 21.16 -8.14 -12.33
CA PHE A 646 20.96 -8.12 -13.78
C PHE A 646 22.24 -7.76 -14.54
N PRO A 647 22.83 -8.69 -15.32
CA PRO A 647 24.06 -8.44 -16.08
C PRO A 647 23.93 -7.29 -17.09
N ILE A 648 22.70 -7.03 -17.57
CA ILE A 648 22.41 -5.95 -18.51
C ILE A 648 22.80 -4.58 -17.95
N VAL A 649 22.72 -4.40 -16.63
CA VAL A 649 23.08 -3.15 -15.94
C VAL A 649 24.59 -2.91 -16.03
N ALA A 650 25.40 -3.95 -15.91
CA ALA A 650 26.83 -3.87 -16.12
C ALA A 650 27.16 -3.54 -17.59
N ALA A 651 26.39 -4.06 -18.54
CA ALA A 651 26.54 -3.74 -19.96
C ALA A 651 26.27 -2.25 -20.28
N PHE A 652 25.40 -1.59 -19.50
CA PHE A 652 25.13 -0.15 -19.62
C PHE A 652 26.16 0.74 -18.91
N GLY A 653 27.20 0.18 -18.28
CA GLY A 653 28.22 0.95 -17.57
C GLY A 653 27.69 1.75 -16.38
N LEU A 654 26.54 1.35 -15.83
CA LEU A 654 25.92 2.04 -14.71
C LEU A 654 26.81 1.94 -13.46
N PRO A 655 27.00 3.02 -12.69
CA PRO A 655 27.85 3.02 -11.51
C PRO A 655 27.16 2.30 -10.35
N VAL A 656 27.06 0.97 -10.41
CA VAL A 656 26.37 0.10 -9.44
C VAL A 656 26.80 0.43 -8.00
N SER A 657 28.07 0.73 -7.76
CA SER A 657 28.59 1.10 -6.43
C SER A 657 27.92 2.33 -5.81
N LYS A 658 27.44 3.29 -6.62
CA LYS A 658 26.70 4.45 -6.10
C LYS A 658 25.29 4.07 -5.65
N PHE A 659 24.59 3.24 -6.42
CA PHE A 659 23.28 2.70 -6.04
C PHE A 659 23.32 1.89 -4.76
N VAL A 660 24.40 1.14 -4.56
CA VAL A 660 24.65 0.38 -3.33
C VAL A 660 24.70 1.29 -2.12
N LYS A 661 25.41 2.41 -2.23
CA LYS A 661 25.57 3.35 -1.13
C LYS A 661 24.24 4.01 -0.75
N ALA A 662 23.41 4.33 -1.75
CA ALA A 662 22.06 4.87 -1.56
C ALA A 662 21.13 3.91 -0.79
N ALA A 663 21.41 2.61 -0.84
CA ALA A 663 20.64 1.54 -0.22
C ALA A 663 21.32 0.92 1.03
N GLU A 664 22.28 1.61 1.64
CA GLU A 664 22.98 1.06 2.82
C GLU A 664 22.14 1.08 4.10
N GLU A 665 21.16 1.99 4.20
CA GLU A 665 20.32 2.15 5.37
C GLU A 665 18.91 1.62 5.12
N PRO A 666 18.47 0.59 5.88
CA PRO A 666 17.12 0.07 5.76
C PRO A 666 16.09 1.17 6.03
N SER A 667 15.16 1.33 5.09
CA SER A 667 14.01 2.20 5.24
C SER A 667 12.82 1.54 4.56
N PHE A 668 11.61 1.77 5.04
CA PHE A 668 10.42 1.11 4.50
C PHE A 668 9.34 2.14 4.20
N THR A 669 8.91 2.18 2.94
CA THR A 669 7.62 2.75 2.59
C THR A 669 6.54 1.83 3.15
N GLY A 670 5.68 2.38 3.99
CA GLY A 670 4.64 1.63 4.68
C GLY A 670 3.25 1.93 4.13
N MET A 671 2.39 0.92 4.06
CA MET A 671 0.98 1.04 3.69
C MET A 671 0.14 0.21 4.66
N SER A 672 -1.01 0.72 5.09
CA SER A 672 -1.98 -0.04 5.89
C SER A 672 -3.41 0.27 5.49
N LEU A 673 -4.26 -0.76 5.42
CA LEU A 673 -5.71 -0.64 5.24
C LEU A 673 -6.44 -1.27 6.42
N ALA A 674 -7.29 -0.52 7.11
CA ALA A 674 -8.04 -0.95 8.27
C ALA A 674 -9.54 -0.72 8.09
N ALA A 675 -10.35 -1.72 8.43
CA ALA A 675 -11.79 -1.58 8.67
C ALA A 675 -11.99 -1.03 10.08
N GLU A 676 -12.60 0.15 10.18
CA GLU A 676 -12.86 0.88 11.43
C GLU A 676 -14.38 1.07 11.59
N GLY A 677 -15.06 0.04 12.09
CA GLY A 677 -16.51 0.09 12.31
C GLY A 677 -17.31 0.20 11.02
N ASN A 678 -17.68 1.43 10.63
CA ASN A 678 -18.40 1.74 9.40
C ASN A 678 -17.51 2.42 8.34
N ALA A 679 -16.19 2.31 8.45
CA ALA A 679 -15.27 2.99 7.54
C ALA A 679 -14.08 2.11 7.12
N PHE A 680 -13.43 2.50 6.03
CA PHE A 680 -12.08 2.09 5.69
C PHE A 680 -11.11 3.24 5.97
N ARG A 681 -9.99 2.94 6.61
CA ARG A 681 -8.86 3.85 6.77
C ARG A 681 -7.64 3.33 6.05
N PHE A 682 -7.08 4.13 5.17
CA PHE A 682 -5.90 3.81 4.38
C PHE A 682 -4.79 4.81 4.68
N ARG A 683 -3.63 4.33 5.12
CA ARG A 683 -2.45 5.14 5.40
C ARG A 683 -1.27 4.71 4.55
N VAL A 684 -0.54 5.68 4.02
CA VAL A 684 0.74 5.47 3.33
C VAL A 684 1.78 6.38 3.95
N SER A 685 2.92 5.83 4.35
CA SER A 685 4.04 6.62 4.83
C SER A 685 5.27 6.37 3.96
N VAL A 686 5.82 7.44 3.41
CA VAL A 686 7.07 7.42 2.65
C VAL A 686 8.13 8.17 3.48
N PRO A 687 9.07 7.46 4.13
CA PRO A 687 10.17 8.09 4.87
C PRO A 687 11.03 8.98 3.97
N SER A 688 11.63 10.03 4.53
CA SER A 688 12.56 10.90 3.80
C SER A 688 13.78 10.13 3.28
N GLU A 689 14.22 9.08 3.99
CA GLU A 689 15.30 8.20 3.54
C GLU A 689 14.96 7.46 2.23
N GLN A 690 13.69 7.07 2.03
CA GLN A 690 13.24 6.45 0.78
C GLN A 690 13.24 7.47 -0.37
N LEU A 691 12.76 8.69 -0.12
CA LEU A 691 12.77 9.76 -1.11
C LEU A 691 14.20 10.11 -1.54
N LYS A 692 15.13 10.15 -0.60
CA LYS A 692 16.56 10.32 -0.88
C LYS A 692 17.15 9.19 -1.69
N GLY A 693 16.89 7.94 -1.31
CA GLY A 693 17.34 6.79 -2.09
C GLY A 693 16.83 6.86 -3.54
N ILE A 694 15.56 7.20 -3.74
CA ILE A 694 14.96 7.40 -5.08
C ILE A 694 15.59 8.58 -5.81
N GLY A 695 15.77 9.72 -5.15
CA GLY A 695 16.40 10.92 -5.73
C GLY A 695 17.82 10.64 -6.23
N GLU A 696 18.61 9.91 -5.43
CA GLU A 696 19.94 9.44 -5.82
C GLU A 696 19.86 8.49 -7.04
N ILE A 697 18.94 7.54 -7.05
CA ILE A 697 18.71 6.62 -8.19
C ILE A 697 18.36 7.40 -9.47
N VAL A 698 17.39 8.32 -9.39
CA VAL A 698 16.96 9.15 -10.52
C VAL A 698 18.12 9.99 -11.05
N SER A 699 18.92 10.59 -10.18
CA SER A 699 20.09 11.38 -10.59
C SER A 699 21.12 10.56 -11.38
N ILE A 700 21.27 9.27 -11.06
CA ILE A 700 22.17 8.37 -11.78
C ILE A 700 21.57 7.94 -13.13
N LEU A 701 20.25 7.78 -13.21
CA LEU A 701 19.55 7.37 -14.43
C LEU A 701 19.31 8.53 -15.42
N LYS A 702 19.21 9.77 -14.94
CA LYS A 702 18.92 10.95 -15.77
C LYS A 702 19.84 11.10 -17.00
N PRO A 703 21.18 11.00 -16.89
CA PRO A 703 22.05 11.06 -18.07
C PRO A 703 21.79 9.92 -19.07
N MET A 704 21.37 8.75 -18.60
CA MET A 704 21.03 7.62 -19.46
C MET A 704 19.75 7.90 -20.25
N THR A 705 18.71 8.41 -19.58
CA THR A 705 17.46 8.80 -20.24
C THR A 705 17.67 9.94 -21.24
N GLU A 706 18.51 10.92 -20.93
CA GLU A 706 18.85 12.01 -21.85
C GLU A 706 19.56 11.51 -23.11
N ARG A 707 20.53 10.59 -22.97
CA ARG A 707 21.21 9.96 -24.13
C ARG A 707 20.22 9.18 -25.01
N LEU A 708 19.33 8.41 -24.38
CA LEU A 708 18.28 7.67 -25.07
C LEU A 708 17.32 8.61 -25.82
N GLN A 709 16.89 9.70 -25.19
CA GLN A 709 16.03 10.71 -25.81
C GLN A 709 16.72 11.44 -26.97
N ASN A 710 18.03 11.67 -26.85
CA ASN A 710 18.84 12.31 -27.89
C ASN A 710 19.23 11.37 -29.03
N GLY A 711 18.85 10.08 -28.97
CA GLY A 711 19.22 9.08 -29.98
C GLY A 711 20.72 8.75 -29.98
N GLU A 712 21.43 9.12 -28.91
CA GLU A 712 22.81 8.69 -28.72
C GLU A 712 22.79 7.21 -28.40
N GLY A 713 23.07 6.37 -29.41
CA GLY A 713 23.22 4.94 -29.21
C GLY A 713 24.21 4.65 -28.07
N PHE A 714 23.96 3.58 -27.32
CA PHE A 714 24.89 3.12 -26.30
C PHE A 714 26.17 2.66 -26.98
N THR A 715 27.18 3.53 -27.00
CA THR A 715 28.55 3.10 -27.22
C THR A 715 29.02 2.45 -25.93
N PRO A 716 29.25 1.13 -25.90
CA PRO A 716 29.82 0.49 -24.72
C PRO A 716 31.15 1.18 -24.41
N PRO A 717 31.50 1.37 -23.13
CA PRO A 717 32.79 1.94 -22.77
C PRO A 717 33.89 1.11 -23.45
N PRO A 718 34.94 1.74 -24.01
CA PRO A 718 36.05 1.00 -24.60
C PRO A 718 36.58 0.02 -23.54
N PRO A 719 36.93 -1.22 -23.94
CA PRO A 719 37.43 -2.21 -22.99
C PRO A 719 38.59 -1.59 -22.20
N PRO A 720 38.69 -1.84 -20.88
CA PRO A 720 39.78 -1.31 -20.07
C PRO A 720 41.10 -1.66 -20.76
N PRO A 721 42.05 -0.71 -20.86
CA PRO A 721 43.30 -0.95 -21.57
C PRO A 721 43.89 -2.24 -21.04
N GLN A 722 43.94 -3.28 -21.90
CA GLN A 722 44.51 -4.56 -21.51
C GLN A 722 45.91 -4.22 -21.02
N ALA A 723 46.17 -4.48 -19.73
CA ALA A 723 47.47 -4.27 -19.14
C ALA A 723 48.46 -4.97 -20.06
N ARG A 724 49.20 -4.17 -20.83
CA ARG A 724 50.10 -4.65 -21.87
C ARG A 724 51.10 -5.50 -21.11
N LYS A 725 50.90 -6.83 -21.12
CA LYS A 725 51.91 -7.76 -20.64
C LYS A 725 53.13 -7.38 -21.45
N GLN A 726 54.11 -6.75 -20.81
CA GLN A 726 55.40 -6.49 -21.40
C GLN A 726 55.96 -7.87 -21.71
N SER A 727 55.71 -8.36 -22.93
CA SER A 727 56.51 -9.43 -23.48
C SER A 727 57.88 -8.81 -23.69
N SER A 728 58.81 -9.09 -22.78
CA SER A 728 60.23 -8.99 -23.04
C SER A 728 60.52 -9.88 -24.24
N ASN A 729 60.47 -9.30 -25.44
CA ASN A 729 60.91 -9.97 -26.65
C ASN A 729 62.38 -9.65 -26.81
N GLU A 730 63.20 -10.68 -26.62
CA GLU A 730 64.59 -10.72 -27.05
C GLU A 730 64.66 -10.40 -28.55
N SER A 731 65.69 -9.62 -28.84
CA SER A 731 66.17 -9.20 -30.16
C SER A 731 66.37 -10.37 -31.12
N ASN A 732 65.87 -10.24 -32.33
CA ASN A 732 66.50 -10.84 -33.51
C ASN A 732 66.43 -9.82 -34.67
N PRO A 733 67.55 -9.22 -35.09
CA PRO A 733 67.63 -8.46 -36.32
C PRO A 733 68.07 -9.42 -37.43
N ASP A 734 67.31 -9.47 -38.51
CA ASP A 734 67.78 -9.68 -39.89
C ASP A 734 66.59 -10.11 -40.73
N GLU A 735 66.11 -9.18 -41.57
CA GLU A 735 65.96 -9.37 -43.02
C GLU A 735 65.11 -8.22 -43.56
N ALA A 736 65.79 -7.41 -44.39
CA ALA A 736 65.20 -6.40 -45.21
C ALA A 736 64.86 -7.03 -46.56
N GLU A 737 63.59 -7.03 -46.95
CA GLU A 737 63.22 -7.06 -48.37
C GLU A 737 62.09 -6.06 -48.65
N SER A 738 62.39 -5.24 -49.65
CA SER A 738 61.60 -4.21 -50.30
C SER A 738 60.42 -4.78 -51.07
N PHE A 739 59.25 -4.13 -51.04
CA PHE A 739 58.33 -4.11 -52.19
C PHE A 739 57.44 -2.85 -52.21
N ASP A 740 57.31 -2.30 -53.42
CA ASP A 740 56.60 -1.08 -53.82
C ASP A 740 55.07 -1.08 -53.60
N PRO A 741 54.41 0.08 -53.49
CA PRO A 741 52.97 0.21 -53.43
C PRO A 741 52.35 0.48 -54.81
N ALA A 742 51.42 -0.35 -55.24
CA ALA A 742 50.52 -0.06 -56.36
C ALA A 742 49.05 -0.40 -56.03
N GLU A 743 48.24 0.65 -56.07
CA GLU A 743 46.90 0.76 -56.65
C GLU A 743 45.72 -0.16 -56.28
N SER A 744 44.64 0.54 -55.94
CA SER A 744 43.23 0.27 -56.28
C SER A 744 42.43 -0.70 -55.39
N ASN A 745 41.40 -0.18 -54.72
CA ASN A 745 40.08 -0.04 -55.35
C ASN A 745 39.12 0.74 -54.45
N GLY A 746 38.44 1.71 -55.08
CA GLY A 746 37.47 2.59 -54.46
C GLY A 746 36.12 1.92 -54.21
N THR A 747 35.47 2.33 -53.13
CA THR A 747 34.08 2.03 -52.81
C THR A 747 33.19 3.18 -53.32
N PRO A 748 32.09 2.92 -54.06
CA PRO A 748 31.25 3.98 -54.63
C PRO A 748 30.30 4.61 -53.59
N PRO A 749 29.85 5.86 -53.82
CA PRO A 749 28.95 6.56 -52.91
C PRO A 749 27.50 6.11 -53.04
N ILE A 750 26.85 5.93 -51.89
CA ILE A 750 25.42 5.64 -51.76
C ILE A 750 24.61 6.85 -52.26
N LYS A 751 23.83 6.64 -53.32
CA LYS A 751 22.81 7.60 -53.81
C LYS A 751 21.69 7.71 -52.77
N LYS A 752 21.44 8.92 -52.27
CA LYS A 752 20.21 9.26 -51.54
C LYS A 752 19.03 9.32 -52.52
N GLU A 753 17.98 8.55 -52.25
CA GLU A 753 16.70 8.66 -52.94
C GLU A 753 15.98 9.98 -52.58
N PRO A 754 15.23 10.58 -53.52
CA PRO A 754 14.42 11.76 -53.25
C PRO A 754 13.13 11.40 -52.48
N PRO A 755 12.59 12.32 -51.66
CA PRO A 755 11.39 12.08 -50.87
C PRO A 755 10.15 11.95 -51.75
N LYS A 756 9.31 10.94 -51.46
CA LYS A 756 8.00 10.72 -52.09
C LYS A 756 7.05 11.90 -51.80
N PRO A 757 6.18 12.28 -52.74
CA PRO A 757 5.23 13.38 -52.57
C PRO A 757 4.14 13.03 -51.55
N LYS A 758 3.79 14.01 -50.72
CA LYS A 758 2.71 13.93 -49.73
C LYS A 758 1.36 13.70 -50.43
N GLU A 759 0.72 12.60 -50.07
CA GLU A 759 -0.65 12.27 -50.47
C GLU A 759 -1.64 13.23 -49.80
N LYS A 760 -2.46 13.91 -50.59
CA LYS A 760 -3.50 14.83 -50.10
C LYS A 760 -4.63 14.01 -49.47
N ARG A 761 -4.90 14.24 -48.17
CA ARG A 761 -6.14 13.78 -47.52
C ARG A 761 -7.36 14.40 -48.23
N PRO A 762 -8.39 13.62 -48.58
CA PRO A 762 -9.65 14.19 -49.04
C PRO A 762 -10.45 14.76 -47.86
N ASP A 763 -10.89 15.99 -48.05
CA ASP A 763 -11.75 16.78 -47.17
C ASP A 763 -13.18 16.16 -47.18
N LYS A 764 -13.60 15.54 -46.07
CA LYS A 764 -14.99 15.09 -45.88
C LYS A 764 -15.70 16.09 -44.97
N ARG A 765 -16.21 17.18 -45.56
CA ARG A 765 -17.37 17.90 -45.03
C ARG A 765 -18.63 17.37 -45.71
N GLY A 766 -19.29 16.42 -45.06
CA GLY A 766 -20.68 16.09 -45.32
C GLY A 766 -21.57 17.03 -44.52
N LYS A 767 -22.21 17.97 -45.21
CA LYS A 767 -23.54 18.44 -44.83
C LYS A 767 -24.50 17.31 -45.16
N ASP A 768 -25.37 16.93 -44.23
CA ASP A 768 -26.76 16.64 -44.54
C ASP A 768 -27.61 16.90 -43.29
N ARG A 769 -28.76 17.53 -43.55
CA ARG A 769 -29.88 17.73 -42.64
C ARG A 769 -30.73 16.46 -42.67
N ASP A 770 -31.20 16.03 -41.50
CA ASP A 770 -32.63 15.98 -41.13
C ASP A 770 -32.75 15.84 -39.61
#